data_AF-A0A924U9F9-F1
#
_entry.id   AF-A0A924U9F9-F1
#
_cell.length_a   1.000
_cell.length_b   1.000
_cell.length_c   1.000
_cell.angle_alpha   90.00
_cell.angle_beta   90.00
_cell.angle_gamma   90.00
#
_symmetry.space_group_name_H-M   'P 1'
#
loop_
_entity.id
_entity.type
_entity.pdbx_description
1 polymer ?
#
loop_
_entity_poly.entity_id
_entity_poly.type
_entity_poly.pdbx_seq_one_letter_code
_entity_poly.pdbx_strand_id
1 'polypeptide(L)'
;MDMTPLTENVAAQDPRLPIRQDFWHGGTVRDVGARIASETAATPIAFVPFRLGARIDGNRAAVRRIYLRLLAETNPRGMVTPAAEWLLDNHHVVDENFRHLRRDMADRVYRKLPAIPVSAQVPGKILGPAASKVTIPRTLSLVWTFVAVTNSDLTLEGLTDCVDGFQSVRDLTIGEVWAIPALLRFVLLENLRRLADRIETSRAARARANAFADAILQDSPDAATLARLAGERADESFAAQLLYRLRESDGPQGDVLRWLEQGLSEAGLTAEQVISKEQTMQSTGNVTVGNIIRALRKIDDVDWLEWFERVNRVDAILRRDQDYSSLDKSTRNQYRSQVERIARRSDSTEQDVALLVVTPRPETEPPLALLGSGQAALEAACGYRPTLNERIMRSYRRLGWLGISAPFVAITLAVLWSMYVLVAPAESQPLLMLMLLALLPASDVGMSLVHVLAARFLPTDRLPGYDYRTGIPDDMRTLVVIPCLLTSRDEIDVLVRNLELHYLSNSTGAVSFALLSDWVDCAKEHKADDDAMLDHARDEIEALQARYLHDGGRRFFLLHRRRIYNPSEGVWMGWERKRGKLVELNNLLRNDEDTSYMDTGARPEGFFRYVVTLDADTRLTRGVVPELVGKIAHPVNRAVLNAHGRVVRGYGILQPRVTPSLTTGADASIFQRSFSSSLGLDPYVFTVSDLYQDHAGEGSFTGKGIYDIDAFRSATDGAIDENAVLSHDMLEGSLARAALVTDVQFVEDFPVQYHVDTARQHRWARGDWQLLPYIFGRGTGLNGIARLKMIDNLRRSLVPIFWVLASIVGWLGLSVWHSLLWQAALVSTLIAGPMLAFGGGLRPRDPSVRLVSHLLVLTREARNLAVLTLFRIAFLADHAWVMADAILRTVYRVTISHKLLLEWRTAGQVAAGGNASVLAYFRRMWGSVAVGACTILVTSGMNPDALTACLPIAGLWIVAPLVAWAISQTEESVDHLEVSRPDAAILRRSARLTWRFFEEFVTEASHHLPPDNFQDLPLRMIAERTSPTNIGLYLLSVVSARDFGWISLRAASDRIDATLTTLEALPKFRGHLYNWYSTADLSLLQPHYVSTVDSGNLAGHLVTVTAALNEWASISAVHLPPDDRGIGDVLDVLRQQLAAIPNDRRQLRPLRRRVEERLIGFAESYASYMKEPQFAPVRGMSLSVIS
;
A
#
# COMPACT_ATOMS: atom_id res chain seq x y z
N MET A 1 -7.82 -68.76 -18.95
CA MET A 1 -8.23 -67.47 -19.51
C MET A 1 -7.11 -66.50 -19.18
N ASP A 2 -6.23 -66.30 -20.16
CA ASP A 2 -4.98 -65.55 -20.01
C ASP A 2 -5.23 -64.07 -19.77
N MET A 3 -4.67 -63.57 -18.68
CA MET A 3 -4.57 -62.15 -18.35
C MET A 3 -3.24 -61.64 -18.90
N THR A 4 -3.24 -61.23 -20.16
CA THR A 4 -2.15 -60.44 -20.75
C THR A 4 -2.20 -59.02 -20.18
N PRO A 5 -1.09 -58.48 -19.66
CA PRO A 5 -1.02 -57.06 -19.33
C PRO A 5 -1.02 -56.26 -20.64
N LEU A 6 -1.94 -55.30 -20.78
CA LEU A 6 -1.93 -54.29 -21.84
C LEU A 6 -0.69 -53.40 -21.69
N THR A 7 0.45 -53.88 -22.16
CA THR A 7 1.54 -53.01 -22.64
C THR A 7 1.13 -52.50 -24.02
N GLU A 8 0.27 -51.49 -24.05
CA GLU A 8 0.04 -50.72 -25.27
C GLU A 8 1.28 -49.90 -25.62
N ASN A 9 1.60 -49.92 -26.92
CA ASN A 9 2.67 -49.21 -27.60
C ASN A 9 2.99 -47.83 -27.00
N VAL A 10 4.18 -47.71 -26.40
CA VAL A 10 4.77 -46.43 -25.97
C VAL A 10 5.31 -45.70 -27.20
N ALA A 11 4.41 -45.22 -28.06
CA ALA A 11 4.72 -44.22 -29.08
C ALA A 11 4.90 -42.84 -28.41
N ALA A 12 5.78 -41.99 -28.96
CA ALA A 12 6.09 -40.67 -28.41
C ALA A 12 4.81 -39.87 -28.11
N GLN A 13 4.55 -39.56 -26.83
CA GLN A 13 3.35 -38.82 -26.44
C GLN A 13 3.36 -37.42 -27.07
N ASP A 14 2.28 -37.07 -27.79
CA ASP A 14 2.10 -35.74 -28.38
C ASP A 14 2.08 -34.68 -27.26
N PRO A 15 2.99 -33.68 -27.28
CA PRO A 15 3.04 -32.64 -26.26
C PRO A 15 1.78 -31.76 -26.20
N ARG A 16 0.85 -31.91 -27.16
CA ARG A 16 -0.46 -31.24 -27.18
C ARG A 16 -1.56 -31.99 -26.42
N LEU A 17 -1.28 -33.20 -25.92
CA LEU A 17 -2.24 -33.93 -25.09
C LEU A 17 -2.52 -33.17 -23.79
N PRO A 18 -3.80 -33.07 -23.38
CA PRO A 18 -4.17 -32.41 -22.13
C PRO A 18 -3.59 -33.17 -20.93
N ILE A 19 -3.30 -32.43 -19.85
CA ILE A 19 -2.95 -32.99 -18.55
C ILE A 19 -4.25 -33.51 -17.92
N ARG A 20 -4.63 -34.74 -18.26
CA ARG A 20 -5.85 -35.40 -17.83
C ARG A 20 -5.65 -36.90 -17.82
N GLN A 21 -6.24 -37.57 -16.83
CA GLN A 21 -6.42 -39.02 -16.81
C GLN A 21 -7.89 -39.34 -17.09
N ASP A 22 -8.17 -40.22 -18.06
CA ASP A 22 -9.55 -40.53 -18.45
C ASP A 22 -10.27 -41.42 -17.44
N PHE A 23 -9.54 -42.33 -16.78
CA PHE A 23 -10.07 -43.18 -15.71
C PHE A 23 -9.05 -43.33 -14.57
N TRP A 24 -9.45 -42.96 -13.35
CA TRP A 24 -8.68 -43.21 -12.13
C TRP A 24 -9.26 -44.41 -11.38
N HIS A 25 -8.49 -45.49 -11.30
CA HIS A 25 -8.87 -46.73 -10.58
C HIS A 25 -8.21 -46.85 -9.19
N GLY A 26 -7.47 -45.83 -8.75
CA GLY A 26 -6.55 -45.91 -7.61
C GLY A 26 -7.11 -45.42 -6.27
N GLY A 27 -8.45 -45.35 -6.11
CA GLY A 27 -9.08 -44.92 -4.85
C GLY A 27 -9.43 -43.42 -4.79
N THR A 28 -9.44 -42.86 -3.58
CA THR A 28 -9.79 -41.47 -3.30
C THR A 28 -8.66 -40.49 -3.68
N VAL A 29 -8.94 -39.18 -3.69
CA VAL A 29 -7.92 -38.13 -3.91
C VAL A 29 -6.83 -38.17 -2.83
N ARG A 30 -7.15 -38.62 -1.61
CA ARG A 30 -6.16 -38.85 -0.54
C ARG A 30 -5.17 -39.96 -0.91
N ASP A 31 -5.64 -41.03 -1.54
CA ASP A 31 -4.80 -42.15 -1.99
C ASP A 31 -3.82 -41.72 -3.09
N VAL A 32 -4.21 -40.76 -3.95
CA VAL A 32 -3.31 -40.12 -4.93
C VAL A 32 -2.11 -39.50 -4.23
N GLY A 33 -2.34 -38.72 -3.18
CA GLY A 33 -1.28 -38.08 -2.40
C GLY A 33 -0.32 -39.09 -1.77
N ALA A 34 -0.88 -40.10 -1.09
CA ALA A 34 -0.09 -41.15 -0.43
C ALA A 34 0.76 -41.94 -1.43
N ARG A 35 0.19 -42.25 -2.60
CA ARG A 35 0.89 -42.96 -3.68
C ARG A 35 2.10 -42.16 -4.18
N ILE A 36 1.96 -40.87 -4.45
CA ILE A 36 3.06 -40.01 -4.92
C ILE A 36 4.16 -39.88 -3.86
N ALA A 37 3.79 -39.86 -2.57
CA ALA A 37 4.78 -39.84 -1.49
C ALA A 37 5.54 -41.17 -1.35
N SER A 38 4.90 -42.30 -1.67
CA SER A 38 5.49 -43.65 -1.61
C SER A 38 6.32 -44.03 -2.85
N GLU A 39 5.94 -43.58 -4.04
CA GLU A 39 6.58 -43.94 -5.30
C GLU A 39 7.78 -43.03 -5.59
N THR A 40 8.99 -43.60 -5.57
CA THR A 40 10.24 -42.83 -5.77
C THR A 40 10.46 -42.38 -7.23
N ALA A 41 9.64 -42.80 -8.20
CA ALA A 41 9.87 -42.59 -9.64
C ALA A 41 8.59 -42.56 -10.52
N ALA A 42 7.44 -42.12 -9.99
CA ALA A 42 6.21 -42.02 -10.78
C ALA A 42 6.30 -40.86 -11.79
N THR A 43 6.37 -41.14 -13.09
CA THR A 43 6.37 -40.08 -14.11
C THR A 43 4.97 -39.49 -14.25
N PRO A 44 4.79 -38.16 -14.08
CA PRO A 44 3.48 -37.53 -14.29
C PRO A 44 3.03 -37.67 -15.75
N ILE A 45 1.72 -37.84 -15.95
CA ILE A 45 1.12 -38.03 -17.27
C ILE A 45 1.47 -36.84 -18.20
N ALA A 46 1.92 -37.13 -19.42
CA ALA A 46 2.25 -36.14 -20.44
C ALA A 46 3.33 -35.10 -20.02
N PHE A 47 4.19 -35.45 -19.06
CA PHE A 47 5.27 -34.59 -18.61
C PHE A 47 6.44 -34.57 -19.60
N VAL A 48 6.91 -33.36 -19.94
CA VAL A 48 8.08 -33.13 -20.77
C VAL A 48 9.03 -32.20 -20.01
N PRO A 49 10.36 -32.46 -19.98
CA PRO A 49 11.31 -31.60 -19.28
C PRO A 49 11.30 -30.15 -19.79
N PHE A 50 11.31 -29.18 -18.88
CA PHE A 50 11.32 -27.76 -19.22
C PHE A 50 12.18 -26.93 -18.25
N ARG A 51 12.54 -25.72 -18.69
CA ARG A 51 13.03 -24.65 -17.80
C ARG A 51 11.86 -23.75 -17.44
N LEU A 52 11.56 -23.62 -16.14
CA LEU A 52 10.32 -23.01 -15.67
C LEU A 52 10.11 -21.59 -16.21
N GLY A 53 11.05 -20.67 -15.99
CA GLY A 53 10.91 -19.28 -16.46
C GLY A 53 10.66 -19.18 -17.97
N ALA A 54 11.43 -19.91 -18.79
CA ALA A 54 11.26 -19.93 -20.24
C ALA A 54 9.92 -20.57 -20.66
N ARG A 55 9.44 -21.59 -19.92
CA ARG A 55 8.16 -22.25 -20.19
C ARG A 55 6.98 -21.33 -19.90
N ILE A 56 7.02 -20.58 -18.79
CA ILE A 56 6.00 -19.58 -18.45
C ILE A 56 5.90 -18.53 -19.56
N ASP A 57 7.03 -17.96 -19.99
CA ASP A 57 7.08 -16.94 -21.03
C ASP A 57 6.60 -17.47 -22.39
N GLY A 58 7.03 -18.68 -22.74
CA GLY A 58 6.59 -19.39 -23.94
C GLY A 58 5.08 -19.69 -23.94
N ASN A 59 4.53 -20.13 -22.81
CA ASN A 59 3.11 -20.41 -22.66
C ASN A 59 2.28 -19.14 -22.82
N ARG A 60 2.65 -18.04 -22.14
CA ARG A 60 1.97 -16.75 -22.25
C ARG A 60 1.98 -16.24 -23.69
N ALA A 61 3.15 -16.22 -24.32
CA ALA A 61 3.31 -15.72 -25.68
C ALA A 61 2.45 -16.49 -26.69
N ALA A 62 2.32 -17.80 -26.50
CA ALA A 62 1.57 -18.63 -27.42
C ALA A 62 0.06 -18.59 -27.18
N VAL A 63 -0.42 -18.58 -25.93
CA VAL A 63 -1.85 -18.35 -25.64
C VAL A 63 -2.29 -16.99 -26.15
N ARG A 64 -1.49 -15.94 -25.93
CA ARG A 64 -1.77 -14.59 -26.47
C ARG A 64 -1.83 -14.58 -28.01
N ARG A 65 -0.92 -15.29 -28.67
CA ARG A 65 -0.91 -15.39 -30.14
C ARG A 65 -2.18 -16.06 -30.66
N ILE A 66 -2.63 -17.13 -30.01
CA ILE A 66 -3.85 -17.85 -30.38
C ILE A 66 -5.08 -16.98 -30.13
N TYR A 67 -5.15 -16.31 -28.98
CA TYR A 67 -6.20 -15.33 -28.69
C TYR A 67 -6.31 -14.25 -29.77
N LEU A 68 -5.19 -13.61 -30.15
CA LEU A 68 -5.18 -12.57 -31.19
C LEU A 68 -5.64 -13.10 -32.56
N ARG A 69 -5.32 -14.35 -32.90
CA ARG A 69 -5.81 -14.99 -34.12
C ARG A 69 -7.30 -15.27 -34.06
N LEU A 70 -7.79 -15.82 -32.95
CA LEU A 70 -9.22 -16.05 -32.73
C LEU A 70 -10.01 -14.74 -32.84
N LEU A 71 -9.51 -13.66 -32.22
CA LEU A 71 -10.14 -12.34 -32.25
C LEU A 71 -10.17 -11.72 -33.66
N ALA A 72 -9.07 -11.81 -34.41
CA ALA A 72 -8.96 -11.26 -35.75
C ALA A 72 -9.91 -11.95 -36.76
N GLU A 73 -10.31 -13.19 -36.49
CA GLU A 73 -11.10 -14.02 -37.40
C GLU A 73 -12.56 -14.21 -36.94
N THR A 74 -12.99 -13.49 -35.91
CA THR A 74 -14.40 -13.37 -35.51
C THR A 74 -15.20 -12.60 -36.56
N ASN A 75 -15.36 -13.20 -37.75
CA ASN A 75 -16.25 -12.76 -38.82
C ASN A 75 -17.71 -13.10 -38.44
N PRO A 76 -18.72 -12.35 -38.93
CA PRO A 76 -20.14 -12.58 -38.60
C PRO A 76 -20.73 -13.94 -39.00
N ARG A 77 -19.95 -14.85 -39.62
CA ARG A 77 -20.40 -16.15 -40.15
C ARG A 77 -19.54 -17.35 -39.72
N GLY A 78 -18.51 -17.15 -38.90
CA GLY A 78 -17.64 -18.25 -38.45
C GLY A 78 -18.17 -18.93 -37.18
N MET A 79 -18.32 -20.26 -37.18
CA MET A 79 -18.65 -21.00 -35.95
C MET A 79 -17.41 -21.09 -35.05
N VAL A 80 -17.45 -20.42 -33.91
CA VAL A 80 -16.45 -20.55 -32.84
C VAL A 80 -16.79 -21.78 -32.01
N THR A 81 -15.81 -22.63 -31.71
CA THR A 81 -16.05 -23.77 -30.80
C THR A 81 -16.22 -23.29 -29.36
N PRO A 82 -17.05 -23.94 -28.53
CA PRO A 82 -17.26 -23.54 -27.14
C PRO A 82 -15.96 -23.35 -26.32
N ALA A 83 -14.96 -24.22 -26.52
CA ALA A 83 -13.66 -24.10 -25.84
C ALA A 83 -12.85 -22.86 -26.28
N ALA A 84 -13.05 -22.36 -27.49
CA ALA A 84 -12.42 -21.16 -28.02
C ALA A 84 -13.13 -19.88 -27.54
N GLU A 85 -14.45 -19.95 -27.35
CA GLU A 85 -15.26 -18.88 -26.75
C GLU A 85 -14.79 -18.59 -25.31
N TRP A 86 -14.56 -19.63 -24.51
CA TRP A 86 -13.94 -19.48 -23.18
C TRP A 86 -12.62 -18.69 -23.22
N LEU A 87 -11.75 -18.94 -24.22
CA LEU A 87 -10.48 -18.22 -24.36
C LEU A 87 -10.66 -16.75 -24.77
N LEU A 88 -11.68 -16.44 -25.57
CA LEU A 88 -12.01 -15.07 -25.97
C LEU A 88 -12.55 -14.27 -24.78
N ASP A 89 -13.53 -14.83 -24.07
CA ASP A 89 -14.22 -14.14 -22.97
C ASP A 89 -13.31 -13.94 -21.74
N ASN A 90 -12.33 -14.83 -21.55
CA ASN A 90 -11.53 -14.89 -20.32
C ASN A 90 -10.05 -14.56 -20.52
N HIS A 91 -9.68 -13.95 -21.65
CA HIS A 91 -8.27 -13.61 -21.91
C HIS A 91 -7.65 -12.75 -20.80
N HIS A 92 -8.42 -11.81 -20.23
CA HIS A 92 -7.97 -10.95 -19.13
C HIS A 92 -7.58 -11.77 -17.88
N VAL A 93 -8.42 -12.74 -17.48
CA VAL A 93 -8.15 -13.67 -16.36
C VAL A 93 -6.86 -14.45 -16.60
N VAL A 94 -6.68 -14.94 -17.82
CA VAL A 94 -5.52 -15.76 -18.19
C VAL A 94 -4.23 -14.92 -18.17
N ASP A 95 -4.24 -13.73 -18.76
CA ASP A 95 -3.06 -12.85 -18.77
C ASP A 95 -2.69 -12.37 -17.35
N GLU A 96 -3.70 -12.08 -16.53
CA GLU A 96 -3.50 -11.76 -15.12
C GLU A 96 -2.86 -12.91 -14.34
N ASN A 97 -3.35 -14.14 -14.54
CA ASN A 97 -2.77 -15.31 -13.91
C ASN A 97 -1.33 -15.59 -14.36
N PHE A 98 -0.96 -15.32 -15.62
CA PHE A 98 0.44 -15.36 -16.04
C PHE A 98 1.30 -14.30 -15.33
N ARG A 99 0.77 -13.09 -15.11
CA ARG A 99 1.45 -12.03 -14.35
C ARG A 99 1.65 -12.44 -12.88
N HIS A 100 0.62 -12.97 -12.22
CA HIS A 100 0.70 -13.49 -10.85
C HIS A 100 1.73 -14.61 -10.74
N LEU A 101 1.68 -15.60 -11.64
CA LEU A 101 2.63 -16.72 -11.63
C LEU A 101 4.08 -16.26 -11.78
N ARG A 102 4.37 -15.30 -12.68
CA ARG A 102 5.72 -14.79 -12.87
C ARG A 102 6.27 -14.07 -11.64
N ARG A 103 5.40 -13.40 -10.89
CA ARG A 103 5.73 -12.76 -9.62
C ARG A 103 5.98 -13.78 -8.51
N ASP A 104 5.11 -14.77 -8.38
CA ASP A 104 5.08 -15.66 -7.23
C ASP A 104 6.09 -16.83 -7.34
N MET A 105 6.47 -17.24 -8.56
CA MET A 105 7.35 -18.39 -8.80
C MET A 105 8.63 -18.01 -9.55
N ALA A 106 9.64 -17.54 -8.80
CA ALA A 106 10.97 -17.30 -9.34
C ALA A 106 11.76 -18.62 -9.50
N ASP A 107 12.65 -18.68 -10.50
CA ASP A 107 13.54 -19.84 -10.75
C ASP A 107 14.39 -20.23 -9.53
N ARG A 108 14.66 -19.29 -8.62
CA ARG A 108 15.38 -19.55 -7.37
C ARG A 108 14.52 -20.30 -6.36
N VAL A 109 13.22 -20.01 -6.29
CA VAL A 109 12.27 -20.69 -5.39
C VAL A 109 12.08 -22.12 -5.87
N TYR A 110 11.80 -22.30 -7.16
CA TYR A 110 11.63 -23.62 -7.78
C TYR A 110 12.82 -24.55 -7.55
N ARG A 111 14.05 -24.04 -7.68
CA ARG A 111 15.29 -24.82 -7.46
C ARG A 111 15.57 -25.21 -6.01
N LYS A 112 14.95 -24.54 -5.04
CA LYS A 112 15.11 -24.85 -3.61
C LYS A 112 14.16 -25.94 -3.12
N LEU A 113 13.15 -26.30 -3.90
CA LEU A 113 12.17 -27.31 -3.51
C LEU A 113 12.78 -28.71 -3.57
N PRO A 114 12.50 -29.59 -2.58
CA PRO A 114 12.88 -30.99 -2.62
C PRO A 114 12.42 -31.68 -3.91
N ALA A 115 13.35 -32.31 -4.61
CA ALA A 115 13.11 -32.92 -5.91
C ALA A 115 13.06 -34.44 -5.84
N ILE A 116 12.25 -35.05 -6.70
CA ILE A 116 12.20 -36.49 -6.96
C ILE A 116 12.66 -36.78 -8.39
N PRO A 117 13.33 -37.92 -8.62
CA PRO A 117 13.65 -38.35 -9.97
C PRO A 117 12.38 -38.83 -10.68
N VAL A 118 12.23 -38.43 -11.93
CA VAL A 118 11.17 -38.90 -12.83
C VAL A 118 11.78 -39.40 -14.13
N SER A 119 11.18 -40.45 -14.70
CA SER A 119 11.61 -40.96 -16.00
C SER A 119 11.10 -40.02 -17.09
N ALA A 120 12.01 -39.37 -17.82
CA ALA A 120 11.66 -38.41 -18.85
C ALA A 120 11.69 -39.05 -20.24
N GLN A 121 10.61 -38.87 -21.00
CA GLN A 121 10.61 -39.10 -22.44
C GLN A 121 11.02 -37.80 -23.15
N VAL A 122 12.07 -37.87 -23.98
CA VAL A 122 12.47 -36.75 -24.86
C VAL A 122 12.05 -37.11 -26.29
N PRO A 123 11.15 -36.34 -26.93
CA PRO A 123 10.77 -36.60 -28.31
C PRO A 123 11.99 -36.57 -29.23
N GLY A 124 12.24 -37.66 -29.96
CA GLY A 124 13.30 -37.73 -30.99
C GLY A 124 14.73 -38.02 -30.52
N LYS A 125 14.96 -38.38 -29.24
CA LYS A 125 16.28 -38.85 -28.77
C LYS A 125 16.15 -40.10 -27.89
N ILE A 126 16.76 -41.21 -28.32
CA ILE A 126 16.98 -42.38 -27.46
C ILE A 126 18.11 -42.02 -26.49
N LEU A 127 17.76 -41.66 -25.26
CA LEU A 127 18.72 -41.42 -24.18
C LEU A 127 18.99 -42.75 -23.45
N GLY A 128 20.26 -43.08 -23.19
CA GLY A 128 20.64 -44.28 -22.44
C GLY A 128 20.05 -44.32 -21.01
N PRO A 129 20.06 -45.48 -20.33
CA PRO A 129 19.39 -45.70 -19.04
C PRO A 129 19.89 -44.82 -17.87
N ALA A 130 21.06 -44.19 -18.00
CA ALA A 130 21.57 -43.20 -17.03
C ALA A 130 21.19 -41.74 -17.36
N ALA A 131 20.78 -41.45 -18.60
CA ALA A 131 20.46 -40.10 -19.11
C ALA A 131 18.94 -39.78 -19.13
N SER A 132 18.12 -40.69 -18.60
CA SER A 132 16.64 -40.65 -18.62
C SER A 132 16.01 -40.20 -17.29
N LYS A 133 16.79 -39.83 -16.27
CA LYS A 133 16.28 -39.32 -15.00
C LYS A 133 16.37 -37.79 -14.94
N VAL A 134 15.24 -37.13 -15.09
CA VAL A 134 15.10 -35.68 -14.82
C VAL A 134 14.58 -35.52 -13.41
N THR A 135 15.04 -34.51 -12.67
CA THR A 135 14.52 -34.21 -11.34
C THR A 135 13.50 -33.09 -11.42
N ILE A 136 12.35 -33.28 -10.75
CA ILE A 136 11.32 -32.25 -10.59
C ILE A 136 10.97 -32.09 -9.12
N PRO A 137 10.51 -30.91 -8.66
CA PRO A 137 9.98 -30.75 -7.32
C PRO A 137 8.87 -31.77 -7.05
N ARG A 138 8.91 -32.44 -5.90
CA ARG A 138 7.88 -33.43 -5.54
C ARG A 138 6.49 -32.80 -5.43
N THR A 139 6.43 -31.54 -5.02
CA THR A 139 5.19 -30.73 -5.04
C THR A 139 4.66 -30.47 -6.44
N LEU A 140 5.54 -30.28 -7.45
CA LEU A 140 5.10 -30.17 -8.84
C LEU A 140 4.48 -31.49 -9.29
N SER A 141 5.10 -32.63 -8.95
CA SER A 141 4.53 -33.95 -9.26
C SER A 141 3.17 -34.16 -8.59
N LEU A 142 3.03 -33.78 -7.32
CA LEU A 142 1.77 -33.84 -6.57
C LEU A 142 0.66 -33.06 -7.27
N VAL A 143 0.92 -31.80 -7.57
CA VAL A 143 -0.03 -30.89 -8.21
C VAL A 143 -0.35 -31.33 -9.64
N TRP A 144 0.64 -31.79 -10.41
CA TRP A 144 0.45 -32.27 -11.77
C TRP A 144 -0.50 -33.45 -11.83
N THR A 145 -0.29 -34.44 -10.97
CA THR A 145 -1.17 -35.62 -10.88
C THR A 145 -2.55 -35.25 -10.33
N PHE A 146 -2.63 -34.35 -9.35
CA PHE A 146 -3.92 -33.84 -8.86
C PHE A 146 -4.75 -33.24 -10.01
N VAL A 147 -4.17 -32.31 -10.78
CA VAL A 147 -4.85 -31.69 -11.94
C VAL A 147 -5.25 -32.72 -12.99
N ALA A 148 -4.41 -33.74 -13.20
CA ALA A 148 -4.71 -34.81 -14.16
C ALA A 148 -5.91 -35.66 -13.71
N VAL A 149 -5.98 -36.06 -12.44
CA VAL A 149 -7.03 -36.93 -11.88
C VAL A 149 -8.35 -36.17 -11.70
N THR A 150 -8.31 -34.88 -11.34
CA THR A 150 -9.53 -34.07 -11.16
C THR A 150 -10.04 -33.42 -12.45
N ASN A 151 -9.39 -33.67 -13.60
CA ASN A 151 -9.68 -32.97 -14.86
C ASN A 151 -9.70 -31.44 -14.70
N SER A 152 -8.67 -30.91 -14.02
CA SER A 152 -8.52 -29.48 -13.69
C SER A 152 -9.65 -28.88 -12.84
N ASP A 153 -10.56 -29.69 -12.30
CA ASP A 153 -11.55 -29.22 -11.33
C ASP A 153 -10.88 -29.04 -9.96
N LEU A 154 -11.05 -27.85 -9.38
CA LEU A 154 -10.39 -27.46 -8.14
C LEU A 154 -11.42 -27.32 -7.02
N THR A 155 -11.38 -28.24 -6.07
CA THR A 155 -12.04 -28.11 -4.76
C THR A 155 -10.98 -27.96 -3.67
N LEU A 156 -11.21 -27.06 -2.71
CA LEU A 156 -10.26 -26.83 -1.62
C LEU A 156 -10.16 -28.06 -0.72
N GLU A 157 -11.28 -28.76 -0.50
CA GLU A 157 -11.33 -30.04 0.20
C GLU A 157 -10.51 -31.11 -0.52
N GLY A 158 -10.70 -31.28 -1.84
CA GLY A 158 -9.94 -32.26 -2.62
C GLY A 158 -8.43 -31.97 -2.63
N LEU A 159 -8.04 -30.71 -2.71
CA LEU A 159 -6.62 -30.32 -2.59
C LEU A 159 -6.08 -30.62 -1.19
N THR A 160 -6.87 -30.36 -0.15
CA THR A 160 -6.52 -30.67 1.25
C THR A 160 -6.34 -32.17 1.46
N ASP A 161 -7.27 -32.99 0.99
CA ASP A 161 -7.19 -34.45 1.08
C ASP A 161 -5.96 -35.00 0.34
N CYS A 162 -5.64 -34.45 -0.84
CA CYS A 162 -4.45 -34.82 -1.59
C CYS A 162 -3.17 -34.54 -0.79
N VAL A 163 -3.07 -33.34 -0.19
CA VAL A 163 -1.94 -32.93 0.63
C VAL A 163 -1.85 -33.76 1.92
N ASP A 164 -2.95 -34.01 2.61
CA ASP A 164 -3.00 -34.85 3.80
C ASP A 164 -2.62 -36.32 3.50
N GLY A 165 -3.04 -36.82 2.34
CA GLY A 165 -2.62 -38.11 1.82
C GLY A 165 -1.11 -38.18 1.64
N PHE A 166 -0.51 -37.17 1.01
CA PHE A 166 0.95 -37.08 0.86
C PHE A 166 1.67 -37.04 2.23
N GLN A 167 1.18 -36.17 3.12
CA GLN A 167 1.71 -35.99 4.48
C GLN A 167 1.39 -37.13 5.44
N SER A 168 0.72 -38.19 5.00
CA SER A 168 0.59 -39.45 5.77
C SER A 168 1.79 -40.37 5.59
N VAL A 169 2.58 -40.16 4.53
CA VAL A 169 3.77 -40.97 4.20
C VAL A 169 5.04 -40.13 4.33
N ARG A 170 5.03 -38.87 3.88
CA ARG A 170 6.17 -37.94 3.97
C ARG A 170 5.71 -36.52 4.25
N ASP A 171 6.31 -35.87 5.24
CA ASP A 171 6.01 -34.48 5.52
C ASP A 171 6.47 -33.54 4.41
N LEU A 172 5.64 -32.53 4.15
CA LEU A 172 5.99 -31.38 3.32
C LEU A 172 6.61 -30.30 4.21
N THR A 173 7.63 -29.64 3.68
CA THR A 173 8.23 -28.46 4.30
C THR A 173 7.33 -27.22 4.17
N ILE A 174 7.53 -26.22 5.02
CA ILE A 174 6.85 -24.90 4.94
C ILE A 174 6.96 -24.33 3.51
N GLY A 175 8.16 -24.34 2.93
CA GLY A 175 8.41 -23.83 1.58
C GLY A 175 7.68 -24.61 0.48
N GLU A 176 7.43 -25.90 0.70
CA GLU A 176 6.71 -26.74 -0.25
C GLU A 176 5.21 -26.48 -0.24
N VAL A 177 4.60 -26.35 0.94
CA VAL A 177 3.17 -26.03 1.05
C VAL A 177 2.88 -24.66 0.42
N TRP A 178 3.73 -23.66 0.67
CA TRP A 178 3.62 -22.33 0.04
C TRP A 178 3.80 -22.33 -1.47
N ALA A 179 4.51 -23.31 -2.03
CA ALA A 179 4.70 -23.41 -3.48
C ALA A 179 3.48 -23.97 -4.22
N ILE A 180 2.59 -24.70 -3.53
CA ILE A 180 1.44 -25.40 -4.14
C ILE A 180 0.54 -24.46 -4.95
N PRO A 181 0.11 -23.28 -4.47
CA PRO A 181 -0.82 -22.42 -5.23
C PRO A 181 -0.23 -21.94 -6.56
N ALA A 182 1.04 -21.54 -6.53
CA ALA A 182 1.76 -21.09 -7.71
C ALA A 182 2.06 -22.25 -8.69
N LEU A 183 2.41 -23.44 -8.18
CA LEU A 183 2.57 -24.63 -9.03
C LEU A 183 1.24 -25.07 -9.63
N LEU A 184 0.14 -24.98 -8.89
CA LEU A 184 -1.22 -25.29 -9.36
C LEU A 184 -1.61 -24.35 -10.49
N ARG A 185 -1.41 -23.04 -10.30
CA ARG A 185 -1.60 -22.04 -11.36
C ARG A 185 -0.74 -22.34 -12.59
N PHE A 186 0.52 -22.71 -12.40
CA PHE A 186 1.40 -23.11 -13.52
C PHE A 186 0.86 -24.30 -14.29
N VAL A 187 0.48 -25.39 -13.61
CA VAL A 187 -0.03 -26.60 -14.27
C VAL A 187 -1.34 -26.34 -15.01
N LEU A 188 -2.25 -25.54 -14.44
CA LEU A 188 -3.48 -25.13 -15.09
C LEU A 188 -3.22 -24.31 -16.37
N LEU A 189 -2.29 -23.35 -16.32
CA LEU A 189 -1.91 -22.55 -17.49
C LEU A 189 -1.15 -23.35 -18.54
N GLU A 190 -0.33 -24.32 -18.13
CA GLU A 190 0.30 -25.30 -19.02
C GLU A 190 -0.76 -26.17 -19.70
N ASN A 191 -1.79 -26.61 -18.97
CA ASN A 191 -2.89 -27.38 -19.56
C ASN A 191 -3.71 -26.52 -20.53
N LEU A 192 -4.00 -25.27 -20.18
CA LEU A 192 -4.68 -24.31 -21.05
C LEU A 192 -3.89 -24.06 -22.33
N ARG A 193 -2.56 -23.95 -22.22
CA ARG A 193 -1.68 -23.77 -23.38
C ARG A 193 -1.79 -24.94 -24.35
N ARG A 194 -1.82 -26.18 -23.85
CA ARG A 194 -1.96 -27.41 -24.64
C ARG A 194 -3.32 -27.47 -25.33
N LEU A 195 -4.39 -27.13 -24.60
CA LEU A 195 -5.74 -27.05 -25.16
C LEU A 195 -5.86 -25.94 -26.21
N ALA A 196 -5.24 -24.78 -25.99
CA ALA A 196 -5.20 -23.70 -26.97
C ALA A 196 -4.47 -24.13 -28.26
N ASP A 197 -3.34 -24.84 -28.16
CA ASP A 197 -2.66 -25.42 -29.32
C ASP A 197 -3.56 -26.38 -30.10
N ARG A 198 -4.30 -27.22 -29.38
CA ARG A 198 -5.22 -28.19 -29.98
C ARG A 198 -6.38 -27.48 -30.68
N ILE A 199 -6.95 -26.44 -30.06
CA ILE A 199 -7.98 -25.58 -30.65
C ILE A 199 -7.46 -24.95 -31.95
N GLU A 200 -6.25 -24.38 -31.93
CA GLU A 200 -5.64 -23.76 -33.12
C GLU A 200 -5.38 -24.78 -34.23
N THR A 201 -4.90 -25.98 -33.88
CA THR A 201 -4.64 -27.06 -34.84
C THR A 201 -5.95 -27.54 -35.49
N SER A 202 -6.97 -27.84 -34.68
CA SER A 202 -8.29 -28.25 -35.16
C SER A 202 -8.95 -27.15 -36.00
N ARG A 203 -8.82 -25.88 -35.59
CA ARG A 203 -9.32 -24.73 -36.36
C ARG A 203 -8.64 -24.63 -37.72
N ALA A 204 -7.32 -24.75 -37.78
CA ALA A 204 -6.57 -24.73 -39.04
C ALA A 204 -6.92 -25.91 -39.95
N ALA A 205 -7.16 -27.10 -39.39
CA ALA A 205 -7.68 -28.25 -40.12
C ALA A 205 -9.09 -27.99 -40.70
N ARG A 206 -10.00 -27.42 -39.90
CA ARG A 206 -11.36 -27.06 -40.35
C ARG A 206 -11.37 -25.96 -41.39
N ALA A 207 -10.52 -24.95 -41.26
CA ALA A 207 -10.37 -23.89 -42.26
C ALA A 207 -9.88 -24.45 -43.60
N ARG A 208 -8.92 -25.38 -43.59
CA ARG A 208 -8.46 -26.10 -44.78
C ARG A 208 -9.58 -26.97 -45.38
N ALA A 209 -10.33 -27.69 -44.55
CA ALA A 209 -11.48 -28.49 -45.00
C ALA A 209 -12.58 -27.61 -45.65
N ASN A 210 -12.87 -26.45 -45.07
CA ASN A 210 -13.83 -25.49 -45.63
C ASN A 210 -13.33 -24.93 -46.96
N ALA A 211 -12.07 -24.48 -47.04
CA ALA A 211 -11.49 -23.98 -48.29
C ALA A 211 -11.49 -25.05 -49.39
N PHE A 212 -11.25 -26.31 -49.02
CA PHE A 212 -11.32 -27.43 -49.94
C PHE A 212 -12.77 -27.71 -50.39
N ALA A 213 -13.73 -27.72 -49.47
CA ALA A 213 -15.14 -27.86 -49.80
C ALA A 213 -15.64 -26.72 -50.70
N ASP A 214 -15.24 -25.47 -50.43
CA ASP A 214 -15.58 -24.30 -51.24
C ASP A 214 -15.00 -24.39 -52.66
N ALA A 215 -13.77 -24.92 -52.79
CA ALA A 215 -13.15 -25.17 -54.09
C ALA A 215 -13.91 -26.25 -54.89
N ILE A 216 -14.32 -27.33 -54.22
CA ILE A 216 -15.12 -28.42 -54.83
C ILE A 216 -16.51 -27.95 -55.26
N LEU A 217 -17.11 -27.01 -54.52
CA LEU A 217 -18.39 -26.41 -54.87
C LEU A 217 -18.31 -25.54 -56.14
N GLN A 218 -17.11 -25.13 -56.56
CA GLN A 218 -16.89 -24.34 -57.78
C GLN A 218 -16.44 -25.18 -58.98
N ASP A 219 -15.60 -26.21 -58.77
CA ASP A 219 -15.07 -27.09 -59.82
C ASP A 219 -14.75 -28.50 -59.26
N SER A 220 -14.88 -29.57 -60.07
CA SER A 220 -14.49 -30.92 -59.66
C SER A 220 -12.98 -31.03 -59.44
N PRO A 221 -12.50 -31.55 -58.29
CA PRO A 221 -11.08 -31.56 -57.98
C PRO A 221 -10.29 -32.53 -58.88
N ASP A 222 -9.10 -32.13 -59.32
CA ASP A 222 -8.20 -32.99 -60.08
C ASP A 222 -7.44 -33.99 -59.18
N ALA A 223 -6.87 -35.03 -59.78
CA ALA A 223 -6.14 -36.08 -59.06
C ALA A 223 -4.91 -35.54 -58.30
N ALA A 224 -4.33 -34.43 -58.76
CA ALA A 224 -3.20 -33.77 -58.10
C ALA A 224 -3.61 -33.08 -56.79
N THR A 225 -4.80 -32.45 -56.75
CA THR A 225 -5.34 -31.83 -55.53
C THR A 225 -5.68 -32.88 -54.48
N LEU A 226 -6.27 -34.01 -54.88
CA LEU A 226 -6.55 -35.14 -53.99
C LEU A 226 -5.25 -35.77 -53.44
N ALA A 227 -4.20 -35.87 -54.26
CA ALA A 227 -2.89 -36.37 -53.81
C ALA A 227 -2.22 -35.45 -52.77
N ARG A 228 -2.35 -34.12 -52.92
CA ARG A 228 -1.80 -33.14 -51.97
C ARG A 228 -2.46 -33.21 -50.61
N LEU A 229 -3.74 -33.59 -50.56
CA LEU A 229 -4.54 -33.70 -49.33
C LEU A 229 -4.58 -35.12 -48.74
N ALA A 230 -3.95 -36.10 -49.38
CA ALA A 230 -3.93 -37.48 -48.92
C ALA A 230 -3.37 -37.63 -47.48
N GLY A 231 -2.39 -36.80 -47.11
CA GLY A 231 -1.85 -36.76 -45.74
C GLY A 231 -2.78 -36.10 -44.71
N GLU A 232 -3.78 -35.32 -45.14
CA GLU A 232 -4.77 -34.67 -44.27
C GLU A 232 -6.01 -35.54 -44.04
N ARG A 233 -6.19 -36.60 -44.84
CA ARG A 233 -7.29 -37.58 -44.76
C ARG A 233 -7.35 -38.32 -43.40
N ALA A 234 -6.22 -38.36 -42.69
CA ALA A 234 -6.08 -38.96 -41.35
C ALA A 234 -6.26 -37.95 -40.20
N ASP A 235 -6.37 -36.65 -40.48
CA ASP A 235 -6.66 -35.63 -39.47
C ASP A 235 -8.16 -35.66 -39.13
N GLU A 236 -8.48 -36.03 -37.88
CA GLU A 236 -9.86 -36.24 -37.42
C GLU A 236 -10.72 -34.97 -37.57
N SER A 237 -10.15 -33.78 -37.35
CA SER A 237 -10.85 -32.50 -37.49
C SER A 237 -11.07 -32.09 -38.94
N PHE A 238 -10.10 -32.36 -39.83
CA PHE A 238 -10.26 -32.13 -41.27
C PHE A 238 -11.34 -33.05 -41.85
N ALA A 239 -11.26 -34.35 -41.56
CA ALA A 239 -12.20 -35.35 -42.06
C ALA A 239 -13.63 -35.12 -41.55
N ALA A 240 -13.82 -34.85 -40.25
CA ALA A 240 -15.14 -34.59 -39.68
C ALA A 240 -15.80 -33.33 -40.30
N GLN A 241 -15.04 -32.26 -40.51
CA GLN A 241 -15.55 -31.02 -41.10
C GLN A 241 -15.89 -31.16 -42.58
N LEU A 242 -15.07 -31.90 -43.34
CA LEU A 242 -15.32 -32.17 -44.74
C LEU A 242 -16.57 -33.06 -44.91
N LEU A 243 -16.73 -34.09 -44.06
CA LEU A 243 -17.96 -34.90 -43.99
C LEU A 243 -19.19 -34.03 -43.69
N TYR A 244 -19.10 -33.12 -42.72
CA TYR A 244 -20.18 -32.21 -42.36
C TYR A 244 -20.60 -31.31 -43.54
N ARG A 245 -19.63 -30.74 -44.27
CA ARG A 245 -19.88 -29.83 -45.40
C ARG A 245 -20.47 -30.53 -46.64
N LEU A 246 -20.14 -31.81 -46.85
CA LEU A 246 -20.53 -32.56 -48.06
C LEU A 246 -21.77 -33.46 -47.87
N ARG A 247 -22.33 -33.54 -46.65
CA ARG A 247 -23.41 -34.49 -46.30
C ARG A 247 -24.76 -34.25 -47.01
N GLU A 248 -24.99 -33.05 -47.53
CA GLU A 248 -26.27 -32.63 -48.14
C GLU A 248 -26.17 -32.30 -49.64
N SER A 249 -25.11 -32.75 -50.33
CA SER A 249 -24.89 -32.36 -51.74
C SER A 249 -25.17 -33.51 -52.72
N ASP A 250 -26.24 -33.39 -53.52
CA ASP A 250 -26.70 -34.39 -54.51
C ASP A 250 -25.92 -34.35 -55.86
N GLY A 251 -24.71 -33.80 -55.89
CA GLY A 251 -23.93 -33.54 -57.13
C GLY A 251 -22.59 -34.31 -57.26
N PRO A 252 -21.62 -33.83 -58.07
CA PRO A 252 -20.30 -34.43 -58.28
C PRO A 252 -19.44 -34.64 -57.01
N GLN A 253 -19.94 -34.23 -55.84
CA GLN A 253 -19.28 -34.33 -54.55
C GLN A 253 -19.15 -35.79 -54.04
N GLY A 254 -19.94 -36.72 -54.57
CA GLY A 254 -19.93 -38.14 -54.14
C GLY A 254 -18.60 -38.88 -54.40
N ASP A 255 -17.80 -38.46 -55.40
CA ASP A 255 -16.47 -39.04 -55.65
C ASP A 255 -15.44 -38.64 -54.58
N VAL A 256 -15.53 -37.40 -54.08
CA VAL A 256 -14.67 -36.91 -52.98
C VAL A 256 -15.08 -37.52 -51.65
N LEU A 257 -16.38 -37.77 -51.44
CA LEU A 257 -16.87 -38.47 -50.25
C LEU A 257 -16.37 -39.91 -50.21
N ARG A 258 -16.49 -40.65 -51.33
CA ARG A 258 -15.93 -42.00 -51.48
C ARG A 258 -14.41 -42.01 -51.31
N TRP A 259 -13.72 -40.99 -51.84
CA TRP A 259 -12.31 -40.78 -51.54
C TRP A 259 -12.10 -40.62 -50.03
N LEU A 260 -12.77 -39.73 -49.32
CA LEU A 260 -12.55 -39.59 -47.87
C LEU A 260 -12.83 -40.90 -47.10
N GLU A 261 -13.95 -41.57 -47.38
CA GLU A 261 -14.36 -42.83 -46.74
C GLU A 261 -13.37 -43.97 -46.97
N GLN A 262 -12.84 -44.11 -48.20
CA GLN A 262 -11.85 -45.14 -48.50
C GLN A 262 -10.56 -44.95 -47.69
N GLY A 263 -10.16 -43.70 -47.40
CA GLY A 263 -8.96 -43.42 -46.61
C GLY A 263 -9.14 -43.60 -45.13
N LEU A 264 -10.34 -43.28 -44.63
CA LEU A 264 -10.71 -43.60 -43.27
C LEU A 264 -10.72 -45.12 -43.06
N SER A 265 -11.27 -45.88 -44.03
CA SER A 265 -11.25 -47.34 -44.01
C SER A 265 -9.83 -47.92 -44.07
N GLU A 266 -8.93 -47.35 -44.88
CA GLU A 266 -7.50 -47.71 -44.91
C GLU A 266 -6.81 -47.47 -43.56
N ALA A 267 -7.26 -46.47 -42.80
CA ALA A 267 -6.79 -46.17 -41.44
C ALA A 267 -7.55 -46.93 -40.32
N GLY A 268 -8.48 -47.82 -40.67
CA GLY A 268 -9.27 -48.60 -39.71
C GLY A 268 -10.34 -47.79 -38.96
N LEU A 269 -10.78 -46.65 -39.51
CA LEU A 269 -11.78 -45.76 -38.92
C LEU A 269 -13.03 -45.66 -39.81
N THR A 270 -14.19 -45.49 -39.19
CA THR A 270 -15.44 -45.18 -39.89
C THR A 270 -15.78 -43.70 -39.81
N ALA A 271 -16.58 -43.18 -40.75
CA ALA A 271 -17.03 -41.78 -40.73
C ALA A 271 -17.74 -41.42 -39.41
N GLU A 272 -18.55 -42.32 -38.87
CA GLU A 272 -19.26 -42.14 -37.59
C GLU A 272 -18.30 -42.09 -36.40
N GLN A 273 -17.28 -42.96 -36.37
CA GLN A 273 -16.24 -42.92 -35.34
C GLN A 273 -15.43 -41.63 -35.37
N VAL A 274 -15.10 -41.09 -36.55
CA VAL A 274 -14.36 -39.82 -36.69
C VAL A 274 -15.20 -38.64 -36.20
N ILE A 275 -16.48 -38.58 -36.57
CA ILE A 275 -17.41 -37.55 -36.08
C ILE A 275 -17.58 -37.66 -34.55
N SER A 276 -17.76 -38.87 -34.03
CA SER A 276 -17.90 -39.12 -32.59
C SER A 276 -16.64 -38.74 -31.80
N LYS A 277 -15.45 -39.04 -32.33
CA LYS A 277 -14.16 -38.62 -31.74
C LYS A 277 -13.99 -37.10 -31.75
N GLU A 278 -14.33 -36.42 -32.84
CA GLU A 278 -14.28 -34.95 -32.93
C GLU A 278 -15.25 -34.31 -31.92
N GLN A 279 -16.50 -34.79 -31.84
CA GLN A 279 -17.48 -34.32 -30.86
C GLN A 279 -17.04 -34.57 -29.42
N THR A 280 -16.46 -35.74 -29.13
CA THR A 280 -15.91 -36.08 -27.81
C THR A 280 -14.74 -35.16 -27.48
N MET A 281 -13.85 -34.89 -28.43
CA MET A 281 -12.74 -33.95 -28.25
C MET A 281 -13.24 -32.53 -27.94
N GLN A 282 -14.22 -32.02 -28.68
CA GLN A 282 -14.77 -30.68 -28.45
C GLN A 282 -15.49 -30.59 -27.11
N SER A 283 -16.29 -31.60 -26.75
CA SER A 283 -17.04 -31.64 -25.50
C SER A 283 -16.10 -31.73 -24.30
N THR A 284 -15.13 -32.64 -24.34
CA THR A 284 -14.13 -32.78 -23.28
C THR A 284 -13.24 -31.55 -23.16
N GLY A 285 -12.79 -30.99 -24.29
CA GLY A 285 -12.03 -29.75 -24.32
C GLY A 285 -12.80 -28.57 -23.70
N ASN A 286 -14.09 -28.44 -24.01
CA ASN A 286 -14.95 -27.41 -23.42
C ASN A 286 -15.04 -27.54 -21.89
N VAL A 287 -15.26 -28.76 -21.38
CA VAL A 287 -15.32 -29.02 -19.94
C VAL A 287 -13.97 -28.69 -19.27
N THR A 288 -12.85 -29.16 -19.83
CA THR A 288 -11.52 -28.93 -19.23
C THR A 288 -11.14 -27.44 -19.28
N VAL A 289 -11.37 -26.72 -20.39
CA VAL A 289 -11.13 -25.27 -20.45
C VAL A 289 -12.00 -24.54 -19.43
N GLY A 290 -13.30 -24.87 -19.34
CA GLY A 290 -14.19 -24.28 -18.35
C GLY A 290 -13.74 -24.54 -16.90
N ASN A 291 -13.28 -25.76 -16.60
CA ASN A 291 -12.71 -26.11 -15.30
C ASN A 291 -11.43 -25.31 -15.01
N ILE A 292 -10.52 -25.18 -15.98
CA ILE A 292 -9.30 -24.39 -15.82
C ILE A 292 -9.64 -22.93 -15.51
N ILE A 293 -10.55 -22.30 -16.26
CA ILE A 293 -10.92 -20.90 -16.02
C ILE A 293 -11.56 -20.73 -14.64
N ARG A 294 -12.49 -21.62 -14.25
CA ARG A 294 -13.08 -21.60 -12.91
C ARG A 294 -12.03 -21.82 -11.81
N ALA A 295 -11.10 -22.74 -12.02
CA ALA A 295 -10.01 -23.00 -11.07
C ALA A 295 -9.06 -21.81 -10.94
N LEU A 296 -8.69 -21.15 -12.04
CA LEU A 296 -7.84 -19.94 -12.00
C LEU A 296 -8.51 -18.82 -11.21
N ARG A 297 -9.82 -18.56 -11.44
CA ARG A 297 -10.58 -17.59 -10.65
C ARG A 297 -10.63 -17.98 -9.17
N LYS A 298 -10.94 -19.26 -8.88
CA LYS A 298 -11.02 -19.77 -7.52
C LYS A 298 -9.69 -19.70 -6.77
N ILE A 299 -8.55 -19.87 -7.45
CA ILE A 299 -7.22 -19.69 -6.84
C ILE A 299 -7.06 -18.24 -6.35
N ASP A 300 -7.59 -17.25 -7.08
CA ASP A 300 -7.52 -15.85 -6.67
C ASP A 300 -8.49 -15.54 -5.49
N ASP A 301 -9.57 -16.32 -5.34
CA ASP A 301 -10.57 -16.15 -4.26
C ASP A 301 -10.22 -16.83 -2.92
N VAL A 302 -9.26 -17.76 -2.90
CA VAL A 302 -8.92 -18.54 -1.69
C VAL A 302 -7.96 -17.77 -0.75
N ASP A 303 -8.28 -17.71 0.55
CA ASP A 303 -7.30 -17.33 1.58
C ASP A 303 -6.28 -18.47 1.76
N TRP A 304 -5.23 -18.42 0.95
CA TRP A 304 -4.15 -19.41 0.95
C TRP A 304 -3.40 -19.46 2.28
N LEU A 305 -3.41 -18.39 3.07
CA LEU A 305 -2.78 -18.40 4.38
C LEU A 305 -3.60 -19.26 5.35
N GLU A 306 -4.92 -19.11 5.37
CA GLU A 306 -5.78 -19.94 6.20
C GLU A 306 -5.68 -21.42 5.81
N TRP A 307 -5.71 -21.72 4.51
CA TRP A 307 -5.51 -23.08 4.02
C TRP A 307 -4.13 -23.63 4.39
N PHE A 308 -3.08 -22.83 4.22
CA PHE A 308 -1.72 -23.20 4.62
C PHE A 308 -1.64 -23.54 6.11
N GLU A 309 -2.19 -22.71 6.99
CA GLU A 309 -2.18 -22.92 8.45
C GLU A 309 -2.99 -24.16 8.87
N ARG A 310 -3.95 -24.60 8.04
CA ARG A 310 -4.70 -25.84 8.26
C ARG A 310 -3.86 -27.08 7.95
N VAL A 311 -3.14 -27.09 6.83
CA VAL A 311 -2.43 -28.28 6.35
C VAL A 311 -0.99 -28.40 6.85
N ASN A 312 -0.38 -27.30 7.30
CA ASN A 312 1.01 -27.29 7.71
C ASN A 312 1.23 -28.04 9.05
N ARG A 313 2.16 -29.01 9.05
CA ARG A 313 2.50 -29.80 10.24
C ARG A 313 3.19 -28.99 11.35
N VAL A 314 4.01 -28.00 10.99
CA VAL A 314 4.64 -27.09 11.95
C VAL A 314 3.59 -26.28 12.70
N ASP A 315 2.58 -25.72 12.01
CA ASP A 315 1.45 -25.05 12.67
C ASP A 315 0.69 -25.99 13.60
N ALA A 316 0.44 -27.23 13.18
CA ALA A 316 -0.21 -28.23 14.02
C ALA A 316 0.59 -28.57 15.30
N ILE A 317 1.92 -28.58 15.23
CA ILE A 317 2.80 -28.79 16.40
C ILE A 317 2.80 -27.54 17.29
N LEU A 318 2.98 -26.36 16.71
CA LEU A 318 3.03 -25.10 17.45
C LEU A 318 1.69 -24.78 18.15
N ARG A 319 0.54 -25.18 17.59
CA ARG A 319 -0.77 -25.09 18.26
C ARG A 319 -0.91 -25.90 19.54
N ARG A 320 0.05 -26.78 19.87
CA ARG A 320 0.10 -27.44 21.19
C ARG A 320 0.50 -26.47 22.29
N ASP A 321 1.17 -25.38 21.93
CA ASP A 321 1.39 -24.23 22.81
C ASP A 321 0.08 -23.43 22.95
N GLN A 322 -0.24 -22.99 24.16
CA GLN A 322 -1.52 -22.35 24.48
C GLN A 322 -1.68 -20.99 23.78
N ASP A 323 -0.56 -20.30 23.54
CA ASP A 323 -0.56 -18.95 23.01
C ASP A 323 -0.62 -18.90 21.47
N TYR A 324 -0.16 -19.94 20.76
CA TYR A 324 0.10 -19.86 19.33
C TYR A 324 -1.15 -19.50 18.48
N SER A 325 -2.32 -20.02 18.85
CA SER A 325 -3.58 -19.72 18.17
C SER A 325 -4.05 -18.28 18.35
N SER A 326 -3.65 -17.63 19.44
CA SER A 326 -3.99 -16.24 19.74
C SER A 326 -3.03 -15.22 19.10
N LEU A 327 -1.92 -15.67 18.49
CA LEU A 327 -0.96 -14.80 17.81
C LEU A 327 -1.52 -14.22 16.52
N ASP A 328 -1.09 -13.00 16.17
CA ASP A 328 -1.42 -12.41 14.88
C ASP A 328 -0.80 -13.18 13.69
N LYS A 329 -1.38 -12.99 12.49
CA LYS A 329 -0.94 -13.67 11.26
C LYS A 329 0.55 -13.44 10.96
N SER A 330 1.06 -12.24 11.23
CA SER A 330 2.46 -11.87 10.98
C SER A 330 3.42 -12.61 11.94
N THR A 331 3.04 -12.71 13.20
CA THR A 331 3.80 -13.34 14.28
C THR A 331 3.85 -14.84 14.11
N ARG A 332 2.74 -15.49 13.76
CA ARG A 332 2.75 -16.92 13.37
C ARG A 332 3.72 -17.17 12.21
N ASN A 333 3.78 -16.25 11.24
CA ASN A 333 4.73 -16.34 10.14
C ASN A 333 6.18 -16.15 10.58
N GLN A 334 6.45 -15.26 11.55
CA GLN A 334 7.79 -15.12 12.13
C GLN A 334 8.24 -16.41 12.82
N TYR A 335 7.36 -17.05 13.59
CA TYR A 335 7.64 -18.32 14.25
C TYR A 335 8.01 -19.39 13.22
N ARG A 336 7.20 -19.54 12.17
CA ARG A 336 7.48 -20.46 11.05
C ARG A 336 8.80 -20.15 10.36
N SER A 337 9.08 -18.88 10.11
CA SER A 337 10.33 -18.44 9.48
C SER A 337 11.56 -18.75 10.34
N GLN A 338 11.45 -18.64 11.67
CA GLN A 338 12.53 -19.04 12.58
C GLN A 338 12.73 -20.55 12.61
N VAL A 339 11.65 -21.33 12.64
CA VAL A 339 11.71 -22.80 12.54
C VAL A 339 12.40 -23.22 11.23
N GLU A 340 11.96 -22.68 10.09
CA GLU A 340 12.57 -22.93 8.78
C GLU A 340 14.06 -22.52 8.76
N ARG A 341 14.39 -21.36 9.33
CA ARG A 341 15.77 -20.85 9.39
C ARG A 341 16.68 -21.80 10.14
N ILE A 342 16.25 -22.28 11.32
CA ILE A 342 17.02 -23.19 12.16
C ILE A 342 17.15 -24.54 11.44
N ALA A 343 16.04 -25.14 11.01
CA ALA A 343 15.99 -26.44 10.33
C ALA A 343 16.94 -26.49 9.11
N ARG A 344 16.94 -25.44 8.28
CA ARG A 344 17.73 -25.37 7.04
C ARG A 344 19.25 -25.51 7.25
N ARG A 345 19.77 -25.19 8.43
CA ARG A 345 21.22 -25.32 8.74
C ARG A 345 21.49 -26.14 10.01
N SER A 346 20.57 -27.02 10.35
CA SER A 346 20.71 -28.07 11.36
C SER A 346 20.59 -29.45 10.71
N ASP A 347 20.87 -30.50 11.48
CA ASP A 347 20.57 -31.88 11.09
C ASP A 347 19.10 -32.27 11.44
N SER A 348 18.35 -31.37 12.09
CA SER A 348 16.93 -31.51 12.46
C SER A 348 15.96 -31.07 11.34
N THR A 349 14.80 -31.72 11.27
CA THR A 349 13.68 -31.30 10.39
C THR A 349 12.93 -30.09 10.95
N GLU A 350 12.08 -29.45 10.15
CA GLU A 350 11.22 -28.34 10.60
C GLU A 350 10.29 -28.78 11.74
N GLN A 351 9.79 -30.01 11.68
CA GLN A 351 8.94 -30.63 12.69
C GLN A 351 9.71 -30.89 13.99
N ASP A 352 10.96 -31.37 13.91
CA ASP A 352 11.80 -31.61 15.08
C ASP A 352 12.09 -30.30 15.82
N VAL A 353 12.40 -29.23 15.09
CA VAL A 353 12.62 -27.89 15.67
C VAL A 353 11.33 -27.39 16.34
N ALA A 354 10.18 -27.52 15.68
CA ALA A 354 8.89 -27.13 16.25
C ALA A 354 8.55 -27.93 17.52
N LEU A 355 8.85 -29.23 17.54
CA LEU A 355 8.63 -30.09 18.70
C LEU A 355 9.51 -29.68 19.89
N LEU A 356 10.77 -29.32 19.63
CA LEU A 356 11.70 -28.81 20.65
C LEU A 356 11.24 -27.48 21.26
N VAL A 357 10.52 -26.65 20.50
CA VAL A 357 9.96 -25.38 20.98
C VAL A 357 8.81 -25.60 21.96
N VAL A 358 7.88 -26.50 21.63
CA VAL A 358 6.69 -26.75 22.47
C VAL A 358 6.96 -27.71 23.63
N THR A 359 8.14 -28.33 23.69
CA THR A 359 8.53 -29.20 24.81
C THR A 359 8.86 -28.32 26.03
N PRO A 360 8.19 -28.54 27.19
CA PRO A 360 8.39 -27.69 28.37
C PRO A 360 9.85 -27.65 28.82
N ARG A 361 10.40 -26.44 28.98
CA ARG A 361 11.72 -26.21 29.58
C ARG A 361 11.58 -25.28 30.77
N PRO A 362 12.14 -25.62 31.95
CA PRO A 362 11.92 -24.87 33.18
C PRO A 362 12.44 -23.42 33.15
N GLU A 363 13.32 -23.08 32.20
CA GLU A 363 13.99 -21.77 32.15
C GLU A 363 13.54 -20.88 30.96
N THR A 364 12.61 -21.32 30.11
CA THR A 364 12.28 -20.56 28.88
C THR A 364 10.88 -20.86 28.36
N GLU A 365 10.02 -19.84 28.34
CA GLU A 365 8.72 -19.91 27.65
C GLU A 365 8.90 -20.09 26.13
N PRO A 366 8.03 -20.83 25.42
CA PRO A 366 8.18 -21.10 23.98
C PRO A 366 8.37 -19.85 23.10
N PRO A 367 7.65 -18.71 23.33
CA PRO A 367 7.89 -17.47 22.60
C PRO A 367 9.33 -16.94 22.73
N LEU A 368 9.91 -17.06 23.93
CA LEU A 368 11.27 -16.60 24.22
C LEU A 368 12.33 -17.51 23.61
N ALA A 369 12.01 -18.79 23.37
CA ALA A 369 12.89 -19.74 22.69
C ALA A 369 13.02 -19.43 21.18
N LEU A 370 11.96 -18.92 20.53
CA LEU A 370 11.97 -18.62 19.09
C LEU A 370 12.49 -17.22 18.77
N LEU A 371 12.00 -16.21 19.49
CA LEU A 371 12.21 -14.79 19.17
C LEU A 371 12.92 -14.00 20.28
N GLY A 372 13.20 -14.62 21.43
CA GLY A 372 13.74 -13.94 22.61
C GLY A 372 15.11 -14.44 23.04
N SER A 373 15.38 -14.29 24.34
CA SER A 373 16.65 -14.66 24.99
C SER A 373 16.97 -16.16 24.93
N GLY A 374 15.99 -17.02 24.70
CA GLY A 374 16.14 -18.46 24.60
C GLY A 374 16.63 -18.97 23.24
N GLN A 375 16.74 -18.09 22.23
CA GLN A 375 17.10 -18.49 20.86
C GLN A 375 18.47 -19.18 20.77
N ALA A 376 19.46 -18.70 21.52
CA ALA A 376 20.78 -19.32 21.53
C ALA A 376 20.76 -20.76 22.08
N ALA A 377 19.92 -21.02 23.09
CA ALA A 377 19.75 -22.36 23.68
C ALA A 377 19.01 -23.30 22.72
N LEU A 378 18.00 -22.81 21.99
CA LEU A 378 17.32 -23.57 20.95
C LEU A 378 18.26 -23.90 19.78
N GLU A 379 19.02 -22.91 19.30
CA GLU A 379 20.01 -23.10 18.22
C GLU A 379 21.08 -24.13 18.60
N ALA A 380 21.56 -24.10 19.85
CA ALA A 380 22.52 -25.08 20.34
C ALA A 380 21.91 -26.49 20.40
N ALA A 381 20.66 -26.62 20.88
CA ALA A 381 19.97 -27.90 20.95
C ALA A 381 19.74 -28.55 19.58
N CYS A 382 19.53 -27.74 18.53
CA CYS A 382 19.35 -28.22 17.15
C CYS A 382 20.68 -28.38 16.39
N GLY A 383 21.83 -28.05 16.98
CA GLY A 383 23.13 -28.06 16.27
C GLY A 383 23.20 -27.06 15.11
N TYR A 384 22.53 -25.92 15.23
CA TYR A 384 22.41 -24.90 14.19
C TYR A 384 23.76 -24.28 13.79
N ARG A 385 24.02 -24.18 12.48
CA ARG A 385 25.27 -23.62 11.92
C ARG A 385 25.03 -22.24 11.30
N PRO A 386 25.22 -21.13 12.04
CA PRO A 386 24.96 -19.79 11.52
C PRO A 386 25.90 -19.45 10.35
N THR A 387 25.37 -18.73 9.39
CA THR A 387 26.09 -18.20 8.22
C THR A 387 27.16 -17.19 8.64
N LEU A 388 28.12 -16.92 7.74
CA LEU A 388 29.12 -15.88 7.98
C LEU A 388 28.47 -14.51 8.21
N ASN A 389 27.44 -14.17 7.41
CA ASN A 389 26.70 -12.93 7.55
C ASN A 389 26.00 -12.83 8.91
N GLU A 390 25.36 -13.91 9.40
CA GLU A 390 24.74 -13.91 10.73
C GLU A 390 25.75 -13.77 11.85
N ARG A 391 26.94 -14.38 11.72
CA ARG A 391 28.02 -14.21 12.71
C ARG A 391 28.51 -12.77 12.75
N ILE A 392 28.76 -12.15 11.60
CA ILE A 392 29.15 -10.74 11.49
C ILE A 392 28.06 -9.85 12.12
N MET A 393 26.79 -10.11 11.78
CA MET A 393 25.64 -9.36 12.29
C MET A 393 25.52 -9.45 13.80
N ARG A 394 25.63 -10.65 14.37
CA ARG A 394 25.58 -10.87 15.83
C ARG A 394 26.74 -10.16 16.52
N SER A 395 27.94 -10.24 15.97
CA SER A 395 29.10 -9.53 16.51
C SER A 395 28.91 -8.01 16.43
N TYR A 396 28.34 -7.49 15.35
CA TYR A 396 28.01 -6.08 15.18
C TYR A 396 27.00 -5.61 16.24
N ARG A 397 25.87 -6.32 16.40
CA ARG A 397 24.85 -6.00 17.44
C ARG A 397 25.43 -6.04 18.86
N ARG A 398 26.39 -6.93 19.15
CA ARG A 398 27.07 -7.01 20.46
C ARG A 398 27.92 -5.78 20.81
N LEU A 399 28.33 -4.99 19.82
CA LEU A 399 29.05 -3.73 20.08
C LEU A 399 28.16 -2.67 20.74
N GLY A 400 26.84 -2.85 20.72
CA GLY A 400 25.89 -1.87 21.27
C GLY A 400 26.12 -0.49 20.65
N TRP A 401 26.21 0.56 21.47
CA TRP A 401 26.39 1.92 20.98
C TRP A 401 27.70 2.15 20.19
N LEU A 402 28.76 1.35 20.44
CA LEU A 402 30.01 1.42 19.68
C LEU A 402 29.84 1.00 18.22
N GLY A 403 28.85 0.12 17.93
CA GLY A 403 28.54 -0.29 16.56
C GLY A 403 28.01 0.86 15.70
N ILE A 404 27.45 1.91 16.32
CA ILE A 404 26.96 3.10 15.61
C ILE A 404 28.02 4.21 15.65
N SER A 405 28.59 4.49 16.84
CA SER A 405 29.49 5.63 17.02
C SER A 405 30.84 5.47 16.32
N ALA A 406 31.42 4.27 16.28
CA ALA A 406 32.70 4.03 15.61
C ALA A 406 32.65 4.26 14.09
N PRO A 407 31.72 3.67 13.32
CA PRO A 407 31.62 3.98 11.88
C PRO A 407 31.19 5.42 11.63
N PHE A 408 30.35 6.02 12.48
CA PHE A 408 30.00 7.44 12.40
C PHE A 408 31.24 8.33 12.47
N VAL A 409 32.10 8.14 13.48
CA VAL A 409 33.35 8.92 13.62
C VAL A 409 34.30 8.65 12.45
N ALA A 410 34.50 7.38 12.06
CA ALA A 410 35.40 7.04 10.96
C ALA A 410 34.97 7.66 9.62
N ILE A 411 33.69 7.61 9.29
CA ILE A 411 33.15 8.21 8.06
C ILE A 411 33.22 9.74 8.14
N THR A 412 32.90 10.33 9.28
CA THR A 412 33.01 11.78 9.50
C THR A 412 34.45 12.27 9.25
N LEU A 413 35.44 11.57 9.81
CA LEU A 413 36.85 11.88 9.60
C LEU A 413 37.28 11.67 8.14
N ALA A 414 36.76 10.65 7.45
CA ALA A 414 37.04 10.42 6.04
C ALA A 414 36.46 11.54 5.14
N VAL A 415 35.24 12.00 5.41
CA VAL A 415 34.63 13.15 4.72
C VAL A 415 35.43 14.41 5.00
N LEU A 416 35.77 14.67 6.26
CA LEU A 416 36.58 15.83 6.63
C LEU A 416 37.96 15.80 5.97
N TRP A 417 38.61 14.64 5.92
CA TRP A 417 39.87 14.44 5.19
C TRP A 417 39.73 14.74 3.70
N SER A 418 38.64 14.32 3.07
CA SER A 418 38.38 14.64 1.66
C SER A 418 38.23 16.15 1.43
N MET A 419 37.56 16.86 2.35
CA MET A 419 37.44 18.32 2.32
C MET A 419 38.77 19.02 2.55
N TYR A 420 39.61 18.49 3.46
CA TYR A 420 40.98 18.96 3.67
C TYR A 420 41.80 18.88 2.39
N VAL A 421 41.83 17.73 1.72
CA VAL A 421 42.61 17.52 0.48
C VAL A 421 42.20 18.49 -0.63
N LEU A 422 40.91 18.84 -0.72
CA LEU A 422 40.40 19.81 -1.72
C LEU A 422 40.92 21.24 -1.52
N VAL A 423 41.23 21.64 -0.27
CA VAL A 423 41.55 23.03 0.07
C VAL A 423 43.00 23.21 0.57
N ALA A 424 43.69 22.13 0.95
CA ALA A 424 45.09 22.13 1.39
C ALA A 424 46.07 22.83 0.41
N PRO A 425 45.90 22.76 -0.93
CA PRO A 425 46.76 23.48 -1.87
C PRO A 425 46.68 25.01 -1.80
N ALA A 426 45.72 25.58 -1.05
CA ALA A 426 45.45 27.02 -1.04
C ALA A 426 46.43 27.87 -0.20
N GLU A 427 47.47 27.29 0.43
CA GLU A 427 48.48 27.97 1.28
C GLU A 427 47.91 29.05 2.24
N SER A 428 46.72 28.83 2.81
CA SER A 428 45.98 29.84 3.61
C SER A 428 45.99 29.56 5.12
N GLN A 429 46.01 30.63 5.93
CA GLN A 429 46.16 30.55 7.40
C GLN A 429 44.96 29.99 8.21
N PRO A 430 43.69 29.94 7.75
CA PRO A 430 42.60 29.42 8.58
C PRO A 430 42.26 27.94 8.34
N LEU A 431 43.13 27.12 7.74
CA LEU A 431 42.79 25.73 7.37
C LEU A 431 42.31 24.88 8.56
N LEU A 432 42.95 25.01 9.73
CA LEU A 432 42.50 24.32 10.95
C LEU A 432 41.10 24.79 11.38
N MET A 433 40.83 26.09 11.32
CA MET A 433 39.53 26.67 11.66
C MET A 433 38.44 26.20 10.70
N LEU A 434 38.72 26.14 9.39
CA LEU A 434 37.82 25.60 8.38
C LEU A 434 37.48 24.13 8.65
N MET A 435 38.47 23.30 9.02
CA MET A 435 38.23 21.90 9.35
C MET A 435 37.41 21.73 10.63
N LEU A 436 37.65 22.56 11.65
CA LEU A 436 36.85 22.54 12.88
C LEU A 436 35.40 22.94 12.62
N LEU A 437 35.17 23.95 11.77
CA LEU A 437 33.82 24.38 11.38
C LEU A 437 33.12 23.35 10.49
N ALA A 438 33.85 22.71 9.57
CA ALA A 438 33.31 21.67 8.69
C ALA A 438 33.07 20.32 9.39
N LEU A 439 33.57 20.11 10.61
CA LEU A 439 33.36 18.87 11.36
C LEU A 439 31.87 18.53 11.51
N LEU A 440 31.02 19.52 11.81
CA LEU A 440 29.59 19.26 11.99
C LEU A 440 28.85 19.02 10.68
N PRO A 441 29.01 19.83 9.61
CA PRO A 441 28.50 19.47 8.28
C PRO A 441 28.96 18.09 7.80
N ALA A 442 30.25 17.76 7.97
CA ALA A 442 30.79 16.44 7.63
C ALA A 442 30.16 15.31 8.46
N SER A 443 29.88 15.56 9.74
CA SER A 443 29.21 14.59 10.60
C SER A 443 27.80 14.24 10.14
N ASP A 444 27.09 15.17 9.49
CA ASP A 444 25.75 14.92 8.98
C ASP A 444 25.76 13.92 7.81
N VAL A 445 26.77 14.03 6.95
CA VAL A 445 27.07 13.03 5.91
C VAL A 445 27.45 11.70 6.56
N GLY A 446 28.29 11.74 7.60
CA GLY A 446 28.70 10.57 8.36
C GLY A 446 27.51 9.77 8.88
N MET A 447 26.58 10.44 9.57
CA MET A 447 25.39 9.81 10.12
C MET A 447 24.44 9.32 9.02
N SER A 448 24.23 10.11 7.96
CA SER A 448 23.42 9.72 6.80
C SER A 448 23.95 8.45 6.13
N LEU A 449 25.27 8.32 5.98
CA LEU A 449 25.91 7.13 5.43
C LEU A 449 25.77 5.93 6.37
N VAL A 450 25.92 6.11 7.69
CA VAL A 450 25.66 5.04 8.67
C VAL A 450 24.23 4.52 8.53
N HIS A 451 23.23 5.41 8.44
CA HIS A 451 21.84 5.02 8.22
C HIS A 451 21.65 4.22 6.93
N VAL A 452 22.18 4.70 5.80
CA VAL A 452 22.03 4.02 4.50
C VAL A 452 22.73 2.65 4.49
N LEU A 453 23.92 2.55 5.08
CA LEU A 453 24.64 1.29 5.20
C LEU A 453 23.89 0.33 6.12
N ALA A 454 23.46 0.79 7.29
CA ALA A 454 22.69 0.00 8.23
C ALA A 454 21.39 -0.52 7.59
N ALA A 455 20.61 0.33 6.90
CA ALA A 455 19.38 -0.08 6.23
C ALA A 455 19.59 -1.12 5.11
N ARG A 456 20.81 -1.25 4.57
CA ARG A 456 21.16 -2.29 3.58
C ARG A 456 21.59 -3.61 4.21
N PHE A 457 22.15 -3.58 5.42
CA PHE A 457 22.72 -4.75 6.08
C PHE A 457 21.84 -5.30 7.20
N LEU A 458 21.20 -4.44 7.98
CA LEU A 458 20.33 -4.79 9.09
C LEU A 458 18.92 -5.10 8.55
N PRO A 459 18.33 -6.26 8.90
CA PRO A 459 16.91 -6.49 8.64
C PRO A 459 16.06 -5.61 9.56
N THR A 460 14.92 -5.14 9.05
CA THR A 460 13.90 -4.51 9.89
C THR A 460 13.12 -5.59 10.62
N ASP A 461 13.14 -5.55 11.95
CA ASP A 461 12.43 -6.51 12.79
C ASP A 461 11.03 -5.97 13.13
N ARG A 462 9.99 -6.77 12.86
CA ARG A 462 8.60 -6.45 13.28
C ARG A 462 8.36 -7.07 14.65
N LEU A 463 7.80 -6.29 15.58
CA LEU A 463 7.51 -6.81 16.92
C LEU A 463 6.38 -7.84 16.87
N PRO A 464 6.54 -9.01 17.53
CA PRO A 464 5.50 -10.03 17.60
C PRO A 464 4.31 -9.55 18.45
N GLY A 465 3.10 -10.04 18.16
CA GLY A 465 1.88 -9.63 18.86
C GLY A 465 0.75 -10.67 18.80
N TYR A 466 -0.21 -10.51 19.72
CA TYR A 466 -1.48 -11.23 19.74
C TYR A 466 -2.51 -10.59 18.80
N ASP A 467 -3.46 -11.40 18.32
CA ASP A 467 -4.57 -10.98 17.47
C ASP A 467 -5.79 -10.58 18.32
N TYR A 468 -5.83 -9.32 18.74
CA TYR A 468 -6.96 -8.77 19.49
C TYR A 468 -7.99 -8.03 18.61
N ARG A 469 -8.04 -8.32 17.31
CA ARG A 469 -8.98 -7.66 16.38
C ARG A 469 -10.46 -7.85 16.77
N THR A 470 -10.79 -8.96 17.42
CA THR A 470 -12.14 -9.26 17.92
C THR A 470 -12.47 -8.56 19.23
N GLY A 471 -11.48 -8.01 19.93
CA GLY A 471 -11.62 -7.24 21.16
C GLY A 471 -10.44 -7.41 22.10
N ILE A 472 -10.08 -6.32 22.78
CA ILE A 472 -9.06 -6.33 23.84
C ILE A 472 -9.61 -7.06 25.09
N PRO A 473 -8.86 -8.02 25.66
CA PRO A 473 -9.20 -8.69 26.92
C PRO A 473 -9.26 -7.75 28.13
N ASP A 474 -10.06 -8.09 29.15
CA ASP A 474 -10.24 -7.27 30.36
C ASP A 474 -8.97 -7.10 31.21
N ASP A 475 -8.08 -8.09 31.24
CA ASP A 475 -6.77 -8.02 31.92
C ASP A 475 -5.77 -7.10 31.19
N MET A 476 -6.05 -6.77 29.93
CA MET A 476 -5.27 -5.87 29.08
C MET A 476 -6.00 -4.54 28.85
N ARG A 477 -6.91 -4.17 29.77
CA ARG A 477 -7.73 -2.95 29.68
C ARG A 477 -6.86 -1.72 29.41
N THR A 478 -7.28 -0.95 28.41
CA THR A 478 -6.48 0.14 27.84
C THR A 478 -7.26 1.45 27.79
N LEU A 479 -6.62 2.54 28.24
CA LEU A 479 -7.19 3.89 28.15
C LEU A 479 -6.49 4.67 27.04
N VAL A 480 -7.24 5.11 26.03
CA VAL A 480 -6.75 6.03 25.00
C VAL A 480 -6.97 7.46 25.49
N VAL A 481 -5.91 8.26 25.52
CA VAL A 481 -5.95 9.60 26.09
C VAL A 481 -5.44 10.66 25.12
N ILE A 482 -6.13 11.81 25.13
CA ILE A 482 -5.77 12.99 24.33
C ILE A 482 -5.45 14.14 25.28
N PRO A 483 -4.16 14.42 25.58
CA PRO A 483 -3.74 15.62 26.28
C PRO A 483 -4.03 16.88 25.45
N CYS A 484 -4.95 17.73 25.91
CA CYS A 484 -5.42 18.90 25.17
C CYS A 484 -5.54 20.16 26.06
N LEU A 485 -5.72 21.33 25.46
CA LEU A 485 -6.11 22.54 26.18
C LEU A 485 -7.56 22.88 25.87
N LEU A 486 -8.29 23.39 26.86
CA LEU A 486 -9.60 24.01 26.61
C LEU A 486 -9.39 25.51 26.35
N THR A 487 -9.68 25.93 25.12
CA THR A 487 -9.37 27.28 24.61
C THR A 487 -10.63 28.03 24.16
N SER A 488 -11.56 27.34 23.48
CA SER A 488 -12.83 27.84 22.98
C SER A 488 -13.84 26.70 22.85
N ARG A 489 -15.13 27.04 22.69
CA ARG A 489 -16.20 26.04 22.45
C ARG A 489 -16.00 25.29 21.14
N ASP A 490 -15.66 25.99 20.07
CA ASP A 490 -15.39 25.36 18.76
C ASP A 490 -14.24 24.33 18.85
N GLU A 491 -13.18 24.63 19.60
CA GLU A 491 -12.07 23.68 19.79
C GLU A 491 -12.49 22.47 20.65
N ILE A 492 -13.38 22.67 21.65
CA ILE A 492 -13.97 21.59 22.43
C ILE A 492 -14.78 20.65 21.52
N ASP A 493 -15.64 21.20 20.66
CA ASP A 493 -16.47 20.42 19.75
C ASP A 493 -15.62 19.58 18.80
N VAL A 494 -14.51 20.15 18.30
CA VAL A 494 -13.52 19.43 17.48
C VAL A 494 -12.83 18.32 18.28
N LEU A 495 -12.43 18.57 19.53
CA LEU A 495 -11.81 17.56 20.39
C LEU A 495 -12.75 16.39 20.69
N VAL A 496 -14.02 16.66 21.00
CA VAL A 496 -15.05 15.63 21.25
C VAL A 496 -15.34 14.83 19.98
N ARG A 497 -15.45 15.50 18.84
CA ARG A 497 -15.58 14.82 17.53
C ARG A 497 -14.38 13.91 17.23
N ASN A 498 -13.16 14.37 17.51
CA ASN A 498 -11.95 13.55 17.32
C ASN A 498 -11.95 12.33 18.24
N LEU A 499 -12.41 12.50 19.50
CA LEU A 499 -12.59 11.40 20.45
C LEU A 499 -13.58 10.34 19.93
N GLU A 500 -14.72 10.78 19.37
CA GLU A 500 -15.72 9.91 18.73
C GLU A 500 -15.13 9.15 17.53
N LEU A 501 -14.36 9.83 16.66
CA LEU A 501 -13.70 9.19 15.52
C LEU A 501 -12.68 8.12 15.94
N HIS A 502 -11.93 8.36 17.03
CA HIS A 502 -11.01 7.37 17.59
C HIS A 502 -11.76 6.16 18.15
N TYR A 503 -12.90 6.38 18.82
CA TYR A 503 -13.78 5.32 19.28
C TYR A 503 -14.30 4.48 18.12
N LEU A 504 -14.90 5.10 17.10
CA LEU A 504 -15.44 4.40 15.93
C LEU A 504 -14.38 3.58 15.19
N SER A 505 -13.13 4.02 15.23
CA SER A 505 -12.00 3.31 14.63
C SER A 505 -11.48 2.14 15.49
N ASN A 506 -11.71 2.17 16.81
CA ASN A 506 -11.11 1.26 17.79
C ASN A 506 -12.08 0.93 18.95
N SER A 507 -13.29 0.47 18.67
CA SER A 507 -14.36 0.27 19.67
C SER A 507 -14.37 -1.11 20.35
N THR A 508 -13.54 -2.07 19.93
CA THR A 508 -13.69 -3.48 20.32
C THR A 508 -12.97 -3.85 21.63
N GLY A 509 -13.72 -4.36 22.61
CA GLY A 509 -13.21 -4.94 23.86
C GLY A 509 -13.01 -3.94 25.00
N ALA A 510 -12.06 -4.21 25.89
CA ALA A 510 -11.78 -3.43 27.11
C ALA A 510 -10.96 -2.15 26.83
N VAL A 511 -11.50 -1.28 25.98
CA VAL A 511 -10.91 0.03 25.64
C VAL A 511 -11.83 1.17 26.05
N SER A 512 -11.24 2.27 26.50
CA SER A 512 -11.93 3.51 26.89
C SER A 512 -11.15 4.72 26.38
N PHE A 513 -11.80 5.89 26.35
CA PHE A 513 -11.29 7.11 25.73
C PHE A 513 -11.45 8.30 26.69
N ALA A 514 -10.40 9.11 26.84
CA ALA A 514 -10.45 10.28 27.71
C ALA A 514 -9.77 11.52 27.12
N LEU A 515 -10.38 12.69 27.37
CA LEU A 515 -9.70 13.98 27.22
C LEU A 515 -8.95 14.30 28.51
N LEU A 516 -7.63 14.53 28.43
CA LEU A 516 -6.81 15.03 29.54
C LEU A 516 -6.56 16.52 29.34
N SER A 517 -7.42 17.34 29.94
CA SER A 517 -7.46 18.76 29.62
C SER A 517 -6.84 19.63 30.72
N ASP A 518 -6.15 20.68 30.30
CA ASP A 518 -5.72 21.80 31.15
C ASP A 518 -6.33 23.09 30.62
N TRP A 519 -6.32 24.12 31.46
CA TRP A 519 -6.46 25.49 31.02
C TRP A 519 -5.20 26.06 30.35
N VAL A 520 -5.39 27.10 29.54
CA VAL A 520 -4.29 27.96 29.08
C VAL A 520 -3.63 28.69 30.26
N ASP A 521 -2.31 28.84 30.21
CA ASP A 521 -1.48 29.60 31.15
C ASP A 521 -2.08 31.00 31.42
N CYS A 522 -2.18 31.40 32.69
CA CYS A 522 -2.83 32.65 33.10
C CYS A 522 -2.15 33.34 34.28
N ALA A 523 -2.34 34.66 34.42
CA ALA A 523 -1.89 35.41 35.60
C ALA A 523 -2.75 35.17 36.85
N LYS A 524 -3.91 34.52 36.70
CA LYS A 524 -4.84 34.18 37.79
C LYS A 524 -5.15 32.68 37.76
N GLU A 525 -5.47 32.12 38.92
CA GLU A 525 -5.87 30.71 39.04
C GLU A 525 -7.16 30.41 38.25
N HIS A 526 -8.12 31.33 38.27
CA HIS A 526 -9.45 31.19 37.66
C HIS A 526 -9.81 32.42 36.80
N LYS A 527 -10.39 32.20 35.60
CA LYS A 527 -11.01 33.20 34.72
C LYS A 527 -12.53 33.06 34.74
N ALA A 528 -13.26 34.15 34.46
CA ALA A 528 -14.72 34.15 34.49
C ALA A 528 -15.37 33.14 33.52
N ASP A 529 -14.73 32.87 32.37
CA ASP A 529 -15.28 31.97 31.34
C ASP A 529 -14.89 30.50 31.55
N ASP A 530 -14.03 30.17 32.52
CA ASP A 530 -13.53 28.81 32.73
C ASP A 530 -14.68 27.83 33.03
N ASP A 531 -15.60 28.19 33.94
CA ASP A 531 -16.72 27.31 34.33
C ASP A 531 -17.65 27.02 33.14
N ALA A 532 -17.99 28.06 32.37
CA ALA A 532 -18.87 27.91 31.20
C ALA A 532 -18.25 27.09 30.08
N MET A 533 -16.92 27.06 29.96
CA MET A 533 -16.21 26.18 29.02
C MET A 533 -16.13 24.75 29.54
N LEU A 534 -15.89 24.57 30.84
CA LEU A 534 -15.83 23.25 31.46
C LEU A 534 -17.19 22.55 31.42
N ASP A 535 -18.27 23.27 31.71
CA ASP A 535 -19.63 22.74 31.63
C ASP A 535 -20.00 22.35 30.19
N HIS A 536 -19.64 23.17 29.19
CA HIS A 536 -19.81 22.81 27.77
C HIS A 536 -19.08 21.50 27.42
N ALA A 537 -17.82 21.35 27.85
CA ALA A 537 -17.06 20.12 27.62
C ALA A 537 -17.67 18.89 28.33
N ARG A 538 -18.26 19.08 29.52
CA ARG A 538 -18.96 18.01 30.24
C ARG A 538 -20.22 17.58 29.50
N ASP A 539 -21.03 18.54 29.09
CA ASP A 539 -22.29 18.29 28.38
C ASP A 539 -22.04 17.55 27.06
N GLU A 540 -21.03 17.94 26.28
CA GLU A 540 -20.66 17.26 25.03
C GLU A 540 -20.16 15.82 25.26
N ILE A 541 -19.41 15.57 26.33
CA ILE A 541 -18.94 14.21 26.69
C ILE A 541 -20.10 13.34 27.18
N GLU A 542 -21.05 13.88 27.94
CA GLU A 542 -22.25 13.14 28.34
C GLU A 542 -23.17 12.85 27.16
N ALA A 543 -23.34 13.81 26.23
CA ALA A 543 -24.08 13.62 25.00
C ALA A 543 -23.45 12.53 24.12
N LEU A 544 -22.12 12.51 24.02
CA LEU A 544 -21.37 11.46 23.34
C LEU A 544 -21.56 10.10 24.04
N GLN A 545 -21.45 10.07 25.36
CA GLN A 545 -21.65 8.84 26.14
C GLN A 545 -23.07 8.28 25.96
N ALA A 546 -24.10 9.13 25.95
CA ALA A 546 -25.48 8.73 25.74
C ALA A 546 -25.70 8.05 24.37
N ARG A 547 -25.01 8.51 23.32
CA ARG A 547 -25.07 7.94 21.96
C ARG A 547 -24.58 6.49 21.91
N TYR A 548 -23.60 6.14 22.74
CA TYR A 548 -22.92 4.84 22.74
C TYR A 548 -23.21 3.99 23.99
N LEU A 549 -24.31 4.27 24.69
CA LEU A 549 -24.69 3.53 25.90
C LEU A 549 -24.93 2.02 25.64
N HIS A 550 -25.21 1.64 24.40
CA HIS A 550 -25.50 0.27 23.98
C HIS A 550 -24.29 -0.69 24.06
N ASP A 551 -23.06 -0.17 24.24
CA ASP A 551 -21.82 -0.95 24.22
C ASP A 551 -21.35 -1.48 25.60
N GLY A 552 -22.29 -1.56 26.56
CA GLY A 552 -22.13 -2.33 27.80
C GLY A 552 -21.30 -1.66 28.92
N GLY A 553 -21.03 -0.36 28.84
CA GLY A 553 -20.34 0.41 29.89
C GLY A 553 -19.99 1.84 29.48
N ARG A 554 -19.51 2.66 30.42
CA ARG A 554 -19.01 4.01 30.11
C ARG A 554 -17.69 3.92 29.34
N ARG A 555 -17.60 4.64 28.22
CA ARG A 555 -16.44 4.63 27.31
C ARG A 555 -15.70 5.96 27.28
N PHE A 556 -16.39 7.07 27.54
CA PHE A 556 -15.85 8.41 27.38
C PHE A 556 -15.69 9.12 28.73
N PHE A 557 -14.55 9.77 28.92
CA PHE A 557 -14.19 10.45 30.15
C PHE A 557 -13.60 11.84 29.87
N LEU A 558 -13.93 12.81 30.72
CA LEU A 558 -13.26 14.09 30.77
C LEU A 558 -12.48 14.16 32.08
N LEU A 559 -11.16 14.32 32.00
CA LEU A 559 -10.31 14.53 33.16
C LEU A 559 -9.65 15.91 33.01
N HIS A 560 -10.11 16.86 33.82
CA HIS A 560 -9.68 18.25 33.75
C HIS A 560 -8.89 18.65 35.00
N ARG A 561 -7.79 19.39 34.83
CA ARG A 561 -6.93 19.82 35.96
C ARG A 561 -7.05 21.30 36.25
N ARG A 562 -7.04 21.65 37.54
CA ARG A 562 -6.97 23.06 37.99
C ARG A 562 -5.61 23.68 37.69
N ARG A 563 -5.55 25.01 37.58
CA ARG A 563 -4.26 25.72 37.48
C ARG A 563 -3.56 25.73 38.85
N ILE A 564 -2.24 25.53 38.86
CA ILE A 564 -1.38 25.66 40.04
C ILE A 564 -0.33 26.74 39.74
N TYR A 565 -0.03 27.59 40.73
CA TYR A 565 0.97 28.64 40.57
C TYR A 565 2.36 28.04 40.42
N ASN A 566 3.02 28.33 39.30
CA ASN A 566 4.39 27.93 39.04
C ASN A 566 5.33 29.13 39.25
N PRO A 567 6.16 29.15 40.31
CA PRO A 567 7.04 30.27 40.60
C PRO A 567 8.17 30.45 39.58
N SER A 568 8.60 29.37 38.91
CA SER A 568 9.66 29.40 37.89
C SER A 568 9.17 29.99 36.56
N GLU A 569 7.87 29.88 36.29
CA GLU A 569 7.23 30.44 35.09
C GLU A 569 6.53 31.78 35.37
N GLY A 570 6.18 32.06 36.64
CA GLY A 570 5.47 33.26 37.05
C GLY A 570 3.99 33.29 36.65
N VAL A 571 3.40 32.14 36.35
CA VAL A 571 2.01 31.99 35.89
C VAL A 571 1.30 30.83 36.59
N TRP A 572 -0.04 30.89 36.60
CA TRP A 572 -0.92 29.78 36.93
C TRP A 572 -1.10 28.90 35.70
N MET A 573 -0.77 27.62 35.80
CA MET A 573 -0.77 26.66 34.70
C MET A 573 -1.03 25.24 35.20
N GLY A 574 -1.32 24.29 34.30
CA GLY A 574 -1.32 22.87 34.68
C GLY A 574 0.09 22.41 35.08
N TRP A 575 0.20 21.70 36.20
CA TRP A 575 1.48 21.18 36.69
C TRP A 575 2.15 20.33 35.60
N GLU A 576 3.42 20.59 35.31
CA GLU A 576 4.26 19.84 34.35
C GLU A 576 3.69 19.69 32.92
N ARG A 577 2.70 20.52 32.54
CA ARG A 577 2.01 20.46 31.24
C ARG A 577 1.63 19.02 30.85
N LYS A 578 1.99 18.56 29.64
CA LYS A 578 1.68 17.22 29.12
C LYS A 578 2.26 16.09 29.98
N ARG A 579 3.49 16.24 30.50
CA ARG A 579 4.11 15.25 31.39
C ARG A 579 3.27 15.07 32.65
N GLY A 580 2.92 16.18 33.30
CA GLY A 580 2.12 16.15 34.52
C GLY A 580 0.77 15.49 34.36
N LYS A 581 0.09 15.73 33.22
CA LYS A 581 -1.18 15.04 32.91
C LYS A 581 -1.03 13.53 32.94
N LEU A 582 0.02 13.02 32.30
CA LEU A 582 0.24 11.57 32.21
C LEU A 582 0.68 10.99 33.56
N VAL A 583 1.53 11.70 34.32
CA VAL A 583 1.96 11.29 35.65
C VAL A 583 0.79 11.23 36.63
N GLU A 584 -0.01 12.30 36.72
CA GLU A 584 -1.18 12.33 37.59
C GLU A 584 -2.26 11.35 37.13
N LEU A 585 -2.43 11.13 35.82
CA LEU A 585 -3.32 10.08 35.32
C LEU A 585 -2.88 8.70 35.81
N ASN A 586 -1.58 8.40 35.70
CA ASN A 586 -1.04 7.11 36.13
C ASN A 586 -1.23 6.87 37.63
N ASN A 587 -1.08 7.94 38.43
CA ASN A 587 -1.36 7.93 39.87
C ASN A 587 -2.86 7.69 40.12
N LEU A 588 -3.74 8.43 39.42
CA LEU A 588 -5.20 8.26 39.51
C LEU A 588 -5.64 6.82 39.15
N LEU A 589 -5.09 6.23 38.10
CA LEU A 589 -5.36 4.84 37.67
C LEU A 589 -4.78 3.77 38.61
N ARG A 590 -4.02 4.19 39.64
CA ARG A 590 -3.53 3.36 40.74
C ARG A 590 -4.14 3.76 42.09
N ASN A 591 -5.26 4.48 42.06
CA ASN A 591 -6.02 4.94 43.23
C ASN A 591 -5.25 5.88 44.16
N ASP A 592 -4.32 6.65 43.61
CA ASP A 592 -3.72 7.79 44.33
C ASP A 592 -4.62 9.02 44.17
N GLU A 593 -4.99 9.63 45.29
CA GLU A 593 -5.90 10.78 45.34
C GLU A 593 -5.15 12.12 45.29
N ASP A 594 -3.82 12.14 45.45
CA ASP A 594 -3.01 13.36 45.43
C ASP A 594 -2.76 13.85 43.99
N THR A 595 -3.82 14.33 43.35
CA THR A 595 -3.80 14.86 41.97
C THR A 595 -4.53 16.19 41.87
N SER A 596 -4.18 16.97 40.85
CA SER A 596 -4.83 18.24 40.52
C SER A 596 -6.11 18.09 39.66
N TYR A 597 -6.56 16.86 39.39
CA TYR A 597 -7.79 16.59 38.67
C TYR A 597 -9.03 17.05 39.45
N MET A 598 -9.83 17.89 38.83
CA MET A 598 -11.11 18.38 39.35
C MET A 598 -12.18 17.29 39.25
N ASP A 599 -13.31 17.49 39.92
CA ASP A 599 -14.49 16.66 39.73
C ASP A 599 -15.25 17.11 38.48
N THR A 600 -15.13 16.32 37.41
CA THR A 600 -15.78 16.52 36.11
C THR A 600 -16.87 15.48 35.85
N GLY A 601 -17.24 14.66 36.85
CA GLY A 601 -18.18 13.55 36.71
C GLY A 601 -17.51 12.18 36.86
N ALA A 602 -18.00 11.19 36.12
CA ALA A 602 -17.52 9.80 36.24
C ALA A 602 -16.03 9.67 35.88
N ARG A 603 -15.29 8.88 36.67
CA ARG A 603 -13.86 8.58 36.45
C ARG A 603 -13.67 7.17 35.88
N PRO A 604 -12.55 6.88 35.20
CA PRO A 604 -12.25 5.52 34.74
C PRO A 604 -12.14 4.55 35.93
N GLU A 605 -12.94 3.49 35.93
CA GLU A 605 -12.95 2.47 36.98
C GLU A 605 -12.31 1.14 36.50
N GLY A 606 -11.68 0.44 37.44
CA GLY A 606 -11.04 -0.86 37.23
C GLY A 606 -9.54 -0.78 36.95
N PHE A 607 -8.91 -1.95 36.81
CA PHE A 607 -7.47 -2.04 36.59
C PHE A 607 -7.13 -1.80 35.11
N PHE A 608 -6.67 -0.60 34.79
CA PHE A 608 -6.06 -0.32 33.49
C PHE A 608 -4.61 -0.81 33.48
N ARG A 609 -4.24 -1.60 32.47
CA ARG A 609 -2.87 -2.08 32.27
C ARG A 609 -2.05 -1.10 31.43
N TYR A 610 -2.68 -0.57 30.38
CA TYR A 610 -2.01 0.26 29.38
C TYR A 610 -2.70 1.61 29.18
N VAL A 611 -1.91 2.59 28.78
CA VAL A 611 -2.39 3.88 28.26
C VAL A 611 -1.86 4.09 26.85
N VAL A 612 -2.72 4.52 25.94
CA VAL A 612 -2.34 5.02 24.62
C VAL A 612 -2.43 6.53 24.65
N THR A 613 -1.30 7.23 24.61
CA THR A 613 -1.28 8.70 24.55
C THR A 613 -1.17 9.17 23.10
N LEU A 614 -1.96 10.19 22.76
CA LEU A 614 -2.01 10.83 21.44
C LEU A 614 -1.70 12.33 21.57
N ASP A 615 -1.45 13.04 20.48
CA ASP A 615 -1.66 14.50 20.45
C ASP A 615 -3.05 14.82 19.90
N ALA A 616 -3.52 16.06 20.10
CA ALA A 616 -4.84 16.50 19.64
C ALA A 616 -5.05 16.45 18.11
N ASP A 617 -3.96 16.47 17.33
CA ASP A 617 -3.92 16.37 15.87
C ASP A 617 -3.63 14.95 15.35
N THR A 618 -3.43 13.99 16.25
CA THR A 618 -3.12 12.60 15.89
C THR A 618 -4.40 11.84 15.56
N ARG A 619 -4.41 11.15 14.42
CA ARG A 619 -5.53 10.33 13.97
C ARG A 619 -5.17 8.85 14.01
N LEU A 620 -5.96 8.08 14.74
CA LEU A 620 -5.88 6.63 14.77
C LEU A 620 -6.57 6.03 13.53
N THR A 621 -5.91 5.03 12.92
CA THR A 621 -6.55 4.20 11.90
C THR A 621 -7.28 3.03 12.55
N ARG A 622 -8.09 2.31 11.77
CA ARG A 622 -8.95 1.23 12.27
C ARG A 622 -8.13 0.06 12.83
N GLY A 623 -8.45 -0.37 14.06
CA GLY A 623 -7.87 -1.57 14.67
C GLY A 623 -6.43 -1.43 15.19
N VAL A 624 -5.89 -0.21 15.20
CA VAL A 624 -4.52 0.08 15.65
C VAL A 624 -4.35 -0.12 17.16
N VAL A 625 -5.34 0.23 17.97
CA VAL A 625 -5.22 0.10 19.44
C VAL A 625 -5.14 -1.38 19.85
N PRO A 626 -6.03 -2.28 19.38
CA PRO A 626 -5.87 -3.71 19.63
C PRO A 626 -4.55 -4.30 19.14
N GLU A 627 -4.03 -3.84 18.00
CA GLU A 627 -2.73 -4.29 17.48
C GLU A 627 -1.57 -3.86 18.40
N LEU A 628 -1.58 -2.63 18.91
CA LEU A 628 -0.59 -2.16 19.88
C LEU A 628 -0.65 -2.92 21.21
N VAL A 629 -1.86 -3.15 21.72
CA VAL A 629 -2.08 -3.95 22.93
C VAL A 629 -1.57 -5.37 22.75
N GLY A 630 -1.88 -6.00 21.61
CA GLY A 630 -1.41 -7.34 21.27
C GLY A 630 0.12 -7.43 21.23
N LYS A 631 0.80 -6.39 20.71
CA LYS A 631 2.26 -6.34 20.65
C LYS A 631 2.90 -6.09 22.02
N ILE A 632 2.43 -5.14 22.82
CA ILE A 632 3.04 -4.85 24.13
C ILE A 632 2.80 -5.99 25.14
N ALA A 633 1.68 -6.71 25.01
CA ALA A 633 1.34 -7.85 25.86
C ALA A 633 2.19 -9.10 25.56
N HIS A 634 2.72 -9.24 24.34
CA HIS A 634 3.46 -10.43 23.93
C HIS A 634 4.72 -10.65 24.80
N PRO A 635 5.02 -11.88 25.29
CA PRO A 635 6.08 -12.15 26.28
C PRO A 635 7.50 -11.68 25.89
N VAL A 636 7.81 -11.64 24.60
CA VAL A 636 9.08 -11.11 24.06
C VAL A 636 9.21 -9.60 24.30
N ASN A 637 8.09 -8.88 24.21
CA ASN A 637 8.03 -7.42 24.33
C ASN A 637 7.66 -6.96 25.75
N ARG A 638 7.07 -7.83 26.58
CA ARG A 638 6.67 -7.50 27.96
C ARG A 638 7.86 -6.98 28.76
N ALA A 639 7.71 -5.80 29.35
CA ALA A 639 8.73 -5.18 30.18
C ALA A 639 9.12 -6.07 31.37
N VAL A 640 10.43 -6.25 31.58
CA VAL A 640 11.01 -6.89 32.76
C VAL A 640 11.87 -5.86 33.47
N LEU A 641 11.48 -5.54 34.69
CA LEU A 641 12.16 -4.58 35.54
C LEU A 641 13.30 -5.26 36.32
N ASN A 642 14.39 -4.54 36.53
CA ASN A 642 15.42 -4.93 37.49
C ASN A 642 15.09 -4.41 38.90
N ALA A 643 15.95 -4.72 39.88
CA ALA A 643 15.79 -4.29 41.27
C ALA A 643 15.76 -2.75 41.47
N HIS A 644 16.17 -1.97 40.46
CA HIS A 644 16.17 -0.51 40.49
C HIS A 644 15.03 0.08 39.64
N GLY A 645 14.01 -0.72 39.29
CA GLY A 645 12.86 -0.26 38.53
C GLY A 645 13.11 0.01 37.04
N ARG A 646 14.23 -0.45 36.47
CA ARG A 646 14.59 -0.21 35.06
C ARG A 646 14.26 -1.39 34.17
N VAL A 647 13.78 -1.11 32.96
CA VAL A 647 13.44 -2.12 31.95
C VAL A 647 14.70 -2.73 31.32
N VAL A 648 15.04 -3.97 31.68
CA VAL A 648 16.24 -4.69 31.17
C VAL A 648 15.92 -5.63 30.00
N ARG A 649 14.66 -6.04 29.85
CA ARG A 649 14.15 -6.85 28.73
C ARG A 649 12.74 -6.38 28.38
N GLY A 650 12.34 -6.51 27.11
CA GLY A 650 11.08 -5.98 26.63
C GLY A 650 11.07 -4.46 26.62
N TYR A 651 9.87 -3.88 26.63
CA TYR A 651 9.64 -2.47 26.37
C TYR A 651 8.56 -1.93 27.31
N GLY A 652 8.84 -0.80 27.97
CA GLY A 652 7.83 -0.06 28.73
C GLY A 652 6.93 0.79 27.83
N ILE A 653 7.43 1.16 26.64
CA ILE A 653 6.73 2.01 25.67
C ILE A 653 6.88 1.43 24.26
N LEU A 654 5.80 1.39 23.50
CA LEU A 654 5.83 1.15 22.06
C LEU A 654 5.39 2.42 21.32
N GLN A 655 6.29 2.96 20.50
CA GLN A 655 6.09 4.10 19.61
C GLN A 655 5.64 3.60 18.24
N PRO A 656 4.43 3.91 17.78
CA PRO A 656 4.01 3.61 16.41
C PRO A 656 4.70 4.54 15.41
N ARG A 657 4.74 4.10 14.16
CA ARG A 657 5.17 4.96 13.06
C ARG A 657 4.17 6.10 12.88
N VAL A 658 4.66 7.33 12.80
CA VAL A 658 3.86 8.49 12.42
C VAL A 658 3.99 8.70 10.91
N THR A 659 2.88 8.96 10.23
CA THR A 659 2.83 9.28 8.79
C THR A 659 2.09 10.60 8.63
N PRO A 660 2.63 11.59 7.90
CA PRO A 660 1.90 12.81 7.65
C PRO A 660 0.64 12.53 6.81
N SER A 661 -0.43 13.26 7.09
CA SER A 661 -1.65 13.23 6.30
C SER A 661 -1.37 13.68 4.87
N LEU A 662 -2.10 13.10 3.91
CA LEU A 662 -2.12 13.59 2.54
C LEU A 662 -2.95 14.87 2.51
N THR A 663 -2.28 16.00 2.54
CA THR A 663 -2.95 17.29 2.47
C THR A 663 -3.40 17.58 1.05
N THR A 664 -4.72 17.60 0.89
CA THR A 664 -5.46 17.94 -0.32
C THR A 664 -6.47 19.02 0.06
N GLY A 665 -6.72 19.99 -0.82
CA GLY A 665 -7.69 21.07 -0.59
C GLY A 665 -7.08 22.45 -0.31
N ALA A 666 -7.94 23.38 0.14
CA ALA A 666 -7.69 24.82 0.19
C ALA A 666 -6.51 25.27 1.06
N ASP A 667 -6.11 24.45 2.04
CA ASP A 667 -5.04 24.79 3.00
C ASP A 667 -3.68 24.16 2.63
N ALA A 668 -3.53 23.48 1.49
CA ALA A 668 -2.24 22.91 1.09
C ALA A 668 -1.26 24.00 0.61
N SER A 669 0.05 23.81 0.81
CA SER A 669 1.08 24.76 0.35
C SER A 669 2.26 24.07 -0.35
N ILE A 670 3.05 24.81 -1.13
CA ILE A 670 4.32 24.30 -1.72
C ILE A 670 5.25 23.83 -0.61
N PHE A 671 5.32 24.59 0.50
CA PHE A 671 6.12 24.24 1.67
C PHE A 671 5.74 22.85 2.17
N GLN A 672 4.47 22.64 2.49
CA GLN A 672 3.99 21.36 2.98
C GLN A 672 4.29 20.24 2.00
N ARG A 673 3.94 20.36 0.71
CA ARG A 673 4.19 19.30 -0.28
C ARG A 673 5.68 18.98 -0.46
N SER A 674 6.55 19.97 -0.40
CA SER A 674 7.99 19.78 -0.61
C SER A 674 8.69 19.17 0.61
N PHE A 675 8.20 19.47 1.83
CA PHE A 675 8.80 19.02 3.08
C PHE A 675 8.07 17.81 3.71
N SER A 676 6.83 17.51 3.34
CA SER A 676 6.07 16.32 3.77
C SER A 676 6.32 15.10 2.87
N SER A 677 6.67 15.32 1.59
CA SER A 677 6.94 14.23 0.65
C SER A 677 8.37 13.70 0.82
N SER A 678 8.52 12.70 1.69
CA SER A 678 9.64 11.73 1.67
C SER A 678 11.01 12.24 2.12
N LEU A 679 11.28 12.11 3.41
CA LEU A 679 12.63 11.85 3.93
C LEU A 679 12.55 10.76 5.00
N GLY A 680 12.68 9.49 4.59
CA GLY A 680 12.76 8.32 5.48
C GLY A 680 13.99 8.28 6.40
N LEU A 681 14.59 9.43 6.71
CA LEU A 681 15.77 9.63 7.56
C LEU A 681 15.46 10.54 8.77
N ASP A 682 14.26 11.13 8.85
CA ASP A 682 13.85 11.88 10.04
C ASP A 682 13.41 10.89 11.15
N PRO A 683 14.14 10.81 12.28
CA PRO A 683 13.82 9.93 13.40
C PRO A 683 12.49 10.28 14.09
N TYR A 684 11.92 11.46 13.83
CA TYR A 684 10.67 11.90 14.45
C TYR A 684 9.43 11.64 13.59
N VAL A 685 9.56 11.46 12.27
CA VAL A 685 8.40 11.58 11.36
C VAL A 685 8.28 10.45 10.31
N PHE A 686 9.32 9.66 10.01
CA PHE A 686 9.25 8.77 8.82
C PHE A 686 9.92 7.39 8.88
N THR A 687 10.26 6.85 10.05
CA THR A 687 11.06 5.63 10.12
C THR A 687 10.27 4.35 9.83
N VAL A 688 10.46 3.77 8.63
CA VAL A 688 10.17 2.34 8.34
C VAL A 688 11.28 1.44 8.87
N SER A 689 12.47 2.01 9.08
CA SER A 689 13.67 1.44 9.69
C SER A 689 14.24 2.52 10.60
N ASP A 690 14.51 2.17 11.85
CA ASP A 690 15.19 3.04 12.82
C ASP A 690 16.51 2.38 13.18
N LEU A 691 17.61 3.11 12.99
CA LEU A 691 18.96 2.60 13.19
C LEU A 691 19.17 2.08 14.62
N TYR A 692 18.60 2.75 15.61
CA TYR A 692 18.75 2.37 17.01
C TYR A 692 17.91 1.13 17.34
N GLN A 693 16.70 1.03 16.79
CA GLN A 693 15.84 -0.16 16.89
C GLN A 693 16.48 -1.37 16.19
N ASP A 694 16.92 -1.24 14.94
CA ASP A 694 17.41 -2.37 14.14
C ASP A 694 18.77 -2.90 14.63
N HIS A 695 19.58 -2.01 15.23
CA HIS A 695 20.91 -2.35 15.76
C HIS A 695 20.89 -2.76 17.24
N ALA A 696 20.28 -1.95 18.11
CA ALA A 696 20.33 -2.11 19.56
C ALA A 696 18.99 -2.55 20.17
N GLY A 697 17.92 -2.64 19.37
CA GLY A 697 16.59 -2.99 19.86
C GLY A 697 15.96 -1.90 20.72
N GLU A 698 16.31 -0.62 20.52
CA GLU A 698 15.76 0.52 21.26
C GLU A 698 15.35 1.65 20.30
N GLY A 699 14.06 1.94 20.21
CA GLY A 699 13.51 3.06 19.43
C GLY A 699 13.53 4.40 20.19
N SER A 700 12.98 5.44 19.56
CA SER A 700 12.82 6.77 20.16
C SER A 700 11.34 7.05 20.41
N PHE A 701 10.99 7.53 21.61
CA PHE A 701 9.62 7.93 21.93
C PHE A 701 9.41 9.40 21.56
N THR A 702 8.33 9.69 20.84
CA THR A 702 7.98 11.03 20.35
C THR A 702 6.72 11.57 21.02
N GLY A 703 6.36 11.00 22.17
CA GLY A 703 5.23 11.45 23.01
C GLY A 703 3.89 10.84 22.63
N LYS A 704 3.90 9.81 21.77
CA LYS A 704 2.70 9.15 21.24
C LYS A 704 2.88 7.64 21.17
N GLY A 705 1.87 6.89 21.56
CA GLY A 705 1.94 5.43 21.53
C GLY A 705 1.39 4.80 22.79
N ILE A 706 1.66 3.52 22.96
CA ILE A 706 1.18 2.72 24.09
C ILE A 706 2.29 2.55 25.12
N TYR A 707 1.96 2.62 26.40
CA TYR A 707 2.89 2.28 27.49
C TYR A 707 2.21 1.45 28.58
N ASP A 708 3.01 0.62 29.25
CA ASP A 708 2.64 -0.10 30.46
C ASP A 708 2.75 0.85 31.66
N ILE A 709 1.64 1.06 32.37
CA ILE A 709 1.56 2.06 33.44
C ILE A 709 2.60 1.77 34.53
N ASP A 710 2.74 0.51 34.94
CA ASP A 710 3.63 0.15 36.06
C ASP A 710 5.10 0.24 35.63
N ALA A 711 5.42 -0.23 34.42
CA ALA A 711 6.78 -0.16 33.89
C ALA A 711 7.22 1.29 33.61
N PHE A 712 6.30 2.12 33.12
CA PHE A 712 6.56 3.54 32.87
C PHE A 712 6.83 4.28 34.18
N ARG A 713 5.91 4.20 35.15
CA ARG A 713 6.07 4.82 36.48
C ARG A 713 7.37 4.38 37.15
N SER A 714 7.61 3.07 37.21
CA SER A 714 8.81 2.53 37.86
C SER A 714 10.12 3.03 37.22
N ALA A 715 10.12 3.38 35.93
CA ALA A 715 11.30 3.84 35.23
C ALA A 715 11.49 5.37 35.28
N THR A 716 10.42 6.15 35.43
CA THR A 716 10.44 7.62 35.35
C THR A 716 10.23 8.32 36.69
N ASP A 717 9.62 7.68 37.68
CA ASP A 717 9.36 8.25 39.00
C ASP A 717 10.66 8.67 39.69
N GLY A 718 10.75 9.95 40.07
CA GLY A 718 11.93 10.54 40.70
C GLY A 718 13.19 10.65 39.82
N ALA A 719 13.10 10.28 38.54
CA ALA A 719 14.23 10.33 37.60
C ALA A 719 14.36 11.67 36.85
N ILE A 720 13.29 12.47 36.82
CA ILE A 720 13.22 13.77 36.13
C ILE A 720 12.84 14.84 37.15
N ASP A 721 13.70 15.85 37.28
CA ASP A 721 13.48 17.00 38.15
C ASP A 721 12.25 17.80 37.73
N GLU A 722 11.51 18.31 38.71
CA GLU A 722 10.36 19.17 38.44
C GLU A 722 10.76 20.50 37.78
N ASN A 723 9.93 20.95 36.86
CA ASN A 723 10.03 22.18 36.07
C ASN A 723 11.33 22.29 35.26
N ALA A 724 11.97 21.16 34.94
CA ALA A 724 13.28 21.14 34.30
C ALA A 724 13.23 20.87 32.79
N VAL A 725 12.30 20.04 32.31
CA VAL A 725 12.33 19.47 30.96
C VAL A 725 11.06 19.77 30.16
N LEU A 726 11.19 20.56 29.10
CA LEU A 726 10.10 20.89 28.16
C LEU A 726 9.75 19.71 27.25
N SER A 727 10.76 19.02 26.71
CA SER A 727 10.62 17.86 25.82
C SER A 727 11.02 16.58 26.56
N HIS A 728 10.09 16.02 27.32
CA HIS A 728 10.29 14.85 28.18
C HIS A 728 10.28 13.52 27.41
N ASP A 729 9.60 13.47 26.26
CA ASP A 729 9.31 12.25 25.51
C ASP A 729 10.56 11.36 25.28
N MET A 730 11.63 11.92 24.72
CA MET A 730 12.84 11.14 24.42
C MET A 730 13.55 10.65 25.70
N LEU A 731 13.51 11.44 26.78
CA LEU A 731 14.11 11.08 28.07
C LEU A 731 13.32 9.94 28.72
N GLU A 732 12.00 10.05 28.79
CA GLU A 732 11.10 9.02 29.32
C GLU A 732 11.20 7.72 28.51
N GLY A 733 11.21 7.82 27.18
CA GLY A 733 11.43 6.67 26.30
C GLY A 733 12.79 6.01 26.47
N SER A 734 13.82 6.78 26.83
CA SER A 734 15.14 6.22 27.13
C SER A 734 15.20 5.53 28.50
N LEU A 735 14.44 6.03 29.48
CA LEU A 735 14.36 5.44 30.83
C LEU A 735 13.48 4.18 30.86
N ALA A 736 12.29 4.26 30.26
CA ALA A 736 11.32 3.16 30.19
C ALA A 736 11.60 2.17 29.05
N ARG A 737 12.63 2.42 28.24
CA ARG A 737 13.04 1.65 27.06
C ARG A 737 11.90 1.52 26.03
N ALA A 738 11.88 2.47 25.09
CA ALA A 738 10.96 2.49 23.98
C ALA A 738 11.38 1.55 22.84
N ALA A 739 10.39 0.99 22.13
CA ALA A 739 10.57 0.37 20.82
C ALA A 739 9.75 1.06 19.74
N LEU A 740 10.27 1.03 18.51
CA LEU A 740 9.52 1.45 17.33
C LEU A 740 8.68 0.28 16.78
N VAL A 741 7.39 0.51 16.56
CA VAL A 741 6.47 -0.40 15.89
C VAL A 741 6.26 0.07 14.46
N THR A 742 6.96 -0.57 13.53
CA THR A 742 7.04 -0.12 12.12
C THR A 742 5.81 -0.47 11.29
N ASP A 743 5.02 -1.45 11.72
CA ASP A 743 3.83 -1.97 11.04
C ASP A 743 2.51 -1.32 11.50
N VAL A 744 2.52 -0.58 12.63
CA VAL A 744 1.39 0.22 13.11
C VAL A 744 1.60 1.69 12.78
N GLN A 745 0.56 2.35 12.27
CA GLN A 745 0.64 3.74 11.80
C GLN A 745 -0.36 4.68 12.47
N PHE A 746 0.16 5.80 12.96
CA PHE A 746 -0.59 7.00 13.32
C PHE A 746 -0.50 8.02 12.17
N VAL A 747 -1.57 8.79 11.97
CA VAL A 747 -1.61 9.84 10.96
C VAL A 747 -1.62 11.20 11.63
N GLU A 748 -0.78 12.13 11.20
CA GLU A 748 -0.67 13.48 11.77
C GLU A 748 -0.62 14.55 10.68
N ASP A 749 -1.05 15.76 11.01
CA ASP A 749 -0.94 16.87 10.08
C ASP A 749 0.50 17.44 10.06
N PHE A 750 1.02 17.74 8.86
CA PHE A 750 2.32 18.41 8.70
C PHE A 750 2.11 19.93 8.64
N PRO A 751 3.01 20.78 9.20
CA PRO A 751 2.88 22.22 9.13
C PRO A 751 2.67 22.75 7.69
N VAL A 752 1.62 23.56 7.49
CA VAL A 752 1.33 24.20 6.20
C VAL A 752 2.26 25.37 5.92
N GLN A 753 2.71 26.07 6.96
CA GLN A 753 3.47 27.30 6.82
C GLN A 753 4.85 27.17 7.44
N TYR A 754 5.85 27.76 6.78
CA TYR A 754 7.26 27.72 7.22
C TYR A 754 7.45 28.17 8.67
N HIS A 755 6.78 29.24 9.09
CA HIS A 755 6.97 29.79 10.43
C HIS A 755 6.36 28.94 11.56
N VAL A 756 5.38 28.08 11.24
CA VAL A 756 4.83 27.11 12.20
C VAL A 756 5.85 25.98 12.41
N ASP A 757 6.51 25.55 11.34
CA ASP A 757 7.60 24.57 11.41
C ASP A 757 8.82 25.10 12.16
N THR A 758 9.30 26.31 11.88
CA THR A 758 10.46 26.88 12.59
C THR A 758 10.19 27.10 14.08
N ALA A 759 8.96 27.50 14.45
CA ALA A 759 8.56 27.59 15.85
C ALA A 759 8.55 26.21 16.54
N ARG A 760 8.12 25.15 15.83
CA ARG A 760 8.16 23.76 16.30
C ARG A 760 9.60 23.29 16.51
N GLN A 761 10.50 23.54 15.55
CA GLN A 761 11.92 23.19 15.64
C GLN A 761 12.63 23.95 16.76
N HIS A 762 12.34 25.25 16.94
CA HIS A 762 12.89 26.05 18.05
C HIS A 762 12.54 25.44 19.40
N ARG A 763 11.28 25.06 19.60
CA ARG A 763 10.82 24.37 20.82
C ARG A 763 11.58 23.06 21.05
N TRP A 764 11.72 22.25 20.01
CA TRP A 764 12.41 20.97 20.11
C TRP A 764 13.88 21.14 20.49
N ALA A 765 14.59 22.05 19.81
CA ALA A 765 15.97 22.39 20.15
C ALA A 765 16.09 22.85 21.62
N ARG A 766 15.19 23.72 22.11
CA ARG A 766 15.21 24.09 23.53
C ARG A 766 15.06 22.88 24.45
N GLY A 767 14.11 22.00 24.16
CA GLY A 767 13.91 20.78 24.94
C GLY A 767 15.12 19.83 24.91
N ASP A 768 15.75 19.63 23.75
CA ASP A 768 16.95 18.80 23.62
C ASP A 768 18.11 19.35 24.47
N TRP A 769 18.34 20.66 24.42
CA TRP A 769 19.41 21.30 25.19
C TRP A 769 19.14 21.37 26.69
N GLN A 770 17.89 21.22 27.14
CA GLN A 770 17.56 21.03 28.57
C GLN A 770 18.03 19.68 29.11
N LEU A 771 18.30 18.70 28.25
CA LEU A 771 18.76 17.38 28.66
C LEU A 771 20.24 17.32 29.07
N LEU A 772 21.00 18.42 28.94
CA LEU A 772 22.43 18.48 29.29
C LEU A 772 22.76 17.88 30.68
N PRO A 773 22.03 18.19 31.77
CA PRO A 773 22.30 17.61 33.08
C PRO A 773 22.14 16.08 33.10
N TYR A 774 21.22 15.54 32.31
CA TYR A 774 20.95 14.10 32.23
C TYR A 774 21.96 13.36 31.34
N ILE A 775 22.38 13.99 30.25
CA ILE A 775 23.38 13.45 29.30
C ILE A 775 24.72 13.26 30.01
N PHE A 776 25.19 14.29 30.71
CA PHE A 776 26.51 14.29 31.36
C PHE A 776 26.48 13.89 32.84
N GLY A 777 25.29 13.80 33.44
CA GLY A 777 25.10 13.37 34.81
C GLY A 777 25.51 11.92 35.06
N ARG A 778 26.03 11.66 36.27
CA ARG A 778 26.29 10.31 36.79
C ARG A 778 25.03 9.79 37.50
N GLY A 779 24.73 8.50 37.38
CA GLY A 779 23.61 7.88 38.09
C GLY A 779 22.22 8.07 37.46
N THR A 780 22.10 8.82 36.35
CA THR A 780 20.83 9.17 35.66
C THR A 780 20.08 7.98 35.05
N GLY A 781 20.65 6.78 35.08
CA GLY A 781 20.02 5.56 34.55
C GLY A 781 20.04 5.42 33.03
N LEU A 782 20.57 6.41 32.31
CA LEU A 782 20.71 6.36 30.86
C LEU A 782 21.87 5.47 30.41
N ASN A 783 21.60 4.61 29.44
CA ASN A 783 22.60 3.77 28.79
C ASN A 783 23.38 4.56 27.70
N GLY A 784 24.37 3.93 27.06
CA GLY A 784 25.17 4.56 26.00
C GLY A 784 24.37 4.91 24.73
N ILE A 785 23.33 4.13 24.39
CA ILE A 785 22.47 4.38 23.23
C ILE A 785 21.59 5.62 23.46
N ALA A 786 20.98 5.74 24.64
CA ALA A 786 20.19 6.89 25.06
C ALA A 786 21.01 8.19 24.96
N ARG A 787 22.25 8.18 25.49
CA ARG A 787 23.15 9.33 25.38
C ARG A 787 23.50 9.66 23.93
N LEU A 788 23.74 8.64 23.10
CA LEU A 788 24.04 8.84 21.69
C LEU A 788 22.88 9.51 20.93
N LYS A 789 21.63 9.07 21.17
CA LYS A 789 20.42 9.70 20.60
C LYS A 789 20.33 11.19 20.96
N MET A 790 20.47 11.49 22.25
CA MET A 790 20.39 12.87 22.75
C MET A 790 21.53 13.74 22.22
N ILE A 791 22.77 13.23 22.19
CA ILE A 791 23.93 13.95 21.64
C ILE A 791 23.76 14.21 20.14
N ASP A 792 23.18 13.26 19.39
CA ASP A 792 22.91 13.44 17.97
C ASP A 792 21.87 14.54 17.71
N ASN A 793 20.84 14.69 18.56
CA ASN A 793 19.93 15.84 18.47
C ASN A 793 20.65 17.17 18.70
N LEU A 794 21.50 17.26 19.73
CA LEU A 794 22.32 18.46 19.97
C LEU A 794 23.19 18.77 18.75
N ARG A 795 23.86 17.75 18.19
CA ARG A 795 24.68 17.88 16.97
C ARG A 795 23.88 18.44 15.81
N ARG A 796 22.70 17.88 15.50
CA ARG A 796 21.83 18.32 14.39
C ARG A 796 21.46 19.80 14.51
N SER A 797 21.14 20.28 15.72
CA SER A 797 20.83 21.69 15.96
C SER A 797 22.00 22.65 15.70
N LEU A 798 23.25 22.17 15.81
CA LEU A 798 24.47 22.95 15.56
C LEU A 798 24.89 22.95 14.08
N VAL A 799 24.46 21.97 13.28
CA VAL A 799 24.87 21.84 11.87
C VAL A 799 24.59 23.12 11.06
N PRO A 800 23.39 23.76 11.10
CA PRO A 800 23.14 24.99 10.36
C PRO A 800 24.09 26.13 10.74
N ILE A 801 24.37 26.30 12.04
CA ILE A 801 25.27 27.34 12.56
C ILE A 801 26.68 27.13 12.01
N PHE A 802 27.21 25.91 12.14
CA PHE A 802 28.56 25.58 11.71
C PHE A 802 28.72 25.63 10.19
N TRP A 803 27.68 25.26 9.44
CA TRP A 803 27.68 25.39 7.98
C TRP A 803 27.78 26.86 7.55
N VAL A 804 26.94 27.74 8.13
CA VAL A 804 26.96 29.19 7.81
C VAL A 804 28.31 29.81 8.18
N LEU A 805 28.85 29.49 9.36
CA LEU A 805 30.17 29.97 9.78
C LEU A 805 31.29 29.43 8.87
N ALA A 806 31.24 28.16 8.48
CA ALA A 806 32.20 27.55 7.56
C ALA A 806 32.18 28.24 6.19
N SER A 807 30.99 28.59 5.67
CA SER A 807 30.85 29.36 4.43
C SER A 807 31.47 30.75 4.55
N ILE A 808 31.13 31.51 5.60
CA ILE A 808 31.63 32.88 5.82
C ILE A 808 33.16 32.87 5.95
N VAL A 809 33.71 32.01 6.80
CA VAL A 809 35.17 31.91 6.99
C VAL A 809 35.87 31.45 5.71
N GLY A 810 35.25 30.53 4.95
CA GLY A 810 35.75 30.10 3.65
C GLY A 810 35.88 31.27 2.67
N TRP A 811 34.84 32.10 2.54
CA TRP A 811 34.86 33.26 1.66
C TRP A 811 35.84 34.35 2.12
N LEU A 812 36.06 34.52 3.42
CA LEU A 812 37.01 35.52 3.93
C LEU A 812 38.47 35.05 3.82
N GLY A 813 38.73 33.75 3.91
CA GLY A 813 40.08 33.19 4.02
C GLY A 813 40.66 32.54 2.77
N LEU A 814 39.84 32.17 1.78
CA LEU A 814 40.28 31.40 0.60
C LEU A 814 40.25 32.26 -0.68
N SER A 815 41.13 31.92 -1.64
CA SER A 815 41.05 32.50 -2.99
C SER A 815 39.74 32.09 -3.69
N VAL A 816 39.35 32.80 -4.77
CA VAL A 816 38.05 32.59 -5.45
C VAL A 816 37.79 31.13 -5.81
N TRP A 817 38.76 30.47 -6.44
CA TRP A 817 38.62 29.09 -6.87
C TRP A 817 38.45 28.12 -5.68
N HIS A 818 39.25 28.31 -4.63
CA HIS A 818 39.15 27.48 -3.42
C HIS A 818 37.88 27.78 -2.62
N SER A 819 37.41 29.03 -2.60
CA SER A 819 36.12 29.42 -2.04
C SER A 819 34.96 28.71 -2.75
N LEU A 820 35.00 28.61 -4.08
CA LEU A 820 34.00 27.89 -4.87
C LEU A 820 34.05 26.38 -4.59
N LEU A 821 35.24 25.77 -4.57
CA LEU A 821 35.40 24.35 -4.23
C LEU A 821 34.94 24.03 -2.81
N TRP A 822 35.28 24.90 -1.84
CA TRP A 822 34.85 24.78 -0.46
C TRP A 822 33.33 24.86 -0.33
N GLN A 823 32.72 25.84 -0.99
CA GLN A 823 31.28 26.01 -0.96
C GLN A 823 30.55 24.86 -1.66
N ALA A 824 31.10 24.34 -2.76
CA ALA A 824 30.59 23.15 -3.42
C ALA A 824 30.68 21.92 -2.52
N ALA A 825 31.79 21.75 -1.77
CA ALA A 825 31.94 20.69 -0.79
C ALA A 825 30.89 20.82 0.34
N LEU A 826 30.66 22.02 0.88
CA LEU A 826 29.62 22.27 1.87
C LEU A 826 28.21 21.99 1.33
N VAL A 827 27.89 22.41 0.11
CA VAL A 827 26.61 22.08 -0.53
C VAL A 827 26.47 20.56 -0.73
N SER A 828 27.56 19.87 -1.07
CA SER A 828 27.56 18.40 -1.21
C SER A 828 27.15 17.69 0.09
N THR A 829 27.48 18.26 1.26
CA THR A 829 27.06 17.71 2.55
C THR A 829 25.54 17.73 2.75
N LEU A 830 24.84 18.75 2.24
CA LEU A 830 23.38 18.88 2.36
C LEU A 830 22.62 17.89 1.47
N ILE A 831 23.23 17.46 0.36
CA ILE A 831 22.61 16.56 -0.63
C ILE A 831 23.04 15.11 -0.49
N ALA A 832 24.11 14.81 0.25
CA ALA A 832 24.68 13.47 0.33
C ALA A 832 23.66 12.39 0.74
N GLY A 833 22.93 12.62 1.84
CA GLY A 833 21.88 11.70 2.32
C GLY A 833 20.78 11.46 1.28
N PRO A 834 20.09 12.50 0.80
CA PRO A 834 19.06 12.36 -0.23
C PRO A 834 19.55 11.76 -1.56
N MET A 835 20.77 12.10 -2.00
CA MET A 835 21.38 11.53 -3.21
C MET A 835 21.60 10.02 -3.09
N LEU A 836 21.97 9.52 -1.91
CA LEU A 836 22.12 8.09 -1.65
C LEU A 836 20.77 7.35 -1.72
N ALA A 837 19.70 7.99 -1.24
CA ALA A 837 18.35 7.46 -1.35
C ALA A 837 17.88 7.41 -2.82
N PHE A 838 18.09 8.50 -3.57
CA PHE A 838 17.82 8.58 -5.01
C PHE A 838 18.57 7.50 -5.81
N GLY A 839 19.84 7.24 -5.46
CA GLY A 839 20.66 6.19 -6.09
C GLY A 839 20.04 4.79 -6.00
N GLY A 840 19.25 4.50 -4.96
CA GLY A 840 18.51 3.25 -4.82
C GLY A 840 17.34 3.11 -5.81
N GLY A 841 16.80 4.23 -6.30
CA GLY A 841 15.70 4.28 -7.27
C GLY A 841 16.15 4.15 -8.74
N LEU A 842 17.45 4.28 -9.03
CA LEU A 842 17.98 4.23 -10.40
C LEU A 842 17.66 2.93 -11.12
N ARG A 843 17.61 1.80 -10.41
CA ARG A 843 17.19 0.51 -10.97
C ARG A 843 15.71 0.26 -10.68
N PRO A 844 14.88 -0.01 -11.72
CA PRO A 844 13.48 -0.38 -11.49
C PRO A 844 13.44 -1.67 -10.68
N ARG A 845 12.64 -1.68 -9.59
CA ARG A 845 12.46 -2.86 -8.74
C ARG A 845 11.71 -3.98 -9.45
N ASP A 846 10.85 -3.63 -10.40
CA ASP A 846 10.10 -4.56 -11.24
C ASP A 846 10.58 -4.46 -12.70
N PRO A 847 11.13 -5.55 -13.29
CA PRO A 847 11.56 -5.59 -14.69
C PRO A 847 10.44 -5.34 -15.71
N SER A 848 9.17 -5.42 -15.30
CA SER A 848 8.01 -5.21 -16.17
C SER A 848 7.64 -3.74 -16.40
N VAL A 849 8.19 -2.81 -15.61
CA VAL A 849 7.94 -1.38 -15.75
C VAL A 849 8.62 -0.84 -17.01
N ARG A 850 7.86 -0.10 -17.83
CA ARG A 850 8.40 0.54 -19.03
C ARG A 850 9.46 1.57 -18.66
N LEU A 851 10.61 1.53 -19.35
CA LEU A 851 11.73 2.43 -19.10
C LEU A 851 11.32 3.92 -19.15
N VAL A 852 10.43 4.31 -20.07
CA VAL A 852 9.94 5.69 -20.19
C VAL A 852 9.20 6.14 -18.92
N SER A 853 8.32 5.30 -18.38
CA SER A 853 7.61 5.58 -17.13
C SER A 853 8.58 5.69 -15.95
N HIS A 854 9.59 4.82 -15.90
CA HIS A 854 10.65 4.87 -14.89
C HIS A 854 11.47 6.16 -14.97
N LEU A 855 11.85 6.59 -16.19
CA LEU A 855 12.59 7.83 -16.40
C LEU A 855 11.78 9.07 -15.99
N LEU A 856 10.46 9.10 -16.26
CA LEU A 856 9.57 10.18 -15.82
C LEU A 856 9.48 10.28 -14.29
N VAL A 857 9.48 9.14 -13.59
CA VAL A 857 9.53 9.12 -12.12
C VAL A 857 10.88 9.65 -11.64
N LEU A 858 11.99 9.19 -12.22
CA LEU A 858 13.33 9.64 -11.85
C LEU A 858 13.54 11.14 -12.09
N THR A 859 13.03 11.71 -13.19
CA THR A 859 13.13 13.15 -13.44
C THR A 859 12.30 13.96 -12.45
N ARG A 860 11.11 13.47 -12.08
CA ARG A 860 10.28 14.09 -11.04
C ARG A 860 10.95 14.04 -9.67
N GLU A 861 11.54 12.91 -9.29
CA GLU A 861 12.30 12.76 -8.03
C GLU A 861 13.54 13.65 -8.01
N ALA A 862 14.31 13.70 -9.11
CA ALA A 862 15.48 14.57 -9.22
C ALA A 862 15.10 16.06 -9.12
N ARG A 863 13.99 16.48 -9.75
CA ARG A 863 13.45 17.84 -9.65
C ARG A 863 13.06 18.17 -8.20
N ASN A 864 12.33 17.28 -7.54
CA ASN A 864 11.91 17.48 -6.15
C ASN A 864 13.12 17.61 -5.22
N LEU A 865 14.15 16.78 -5.43
CA LEU A 865 15.39 16.86 -4.67
C LEU A 865 16.16 18.17 -4.92
N ALA A 866 16.20 18.66 -6.17
CA ALA A 866 16.80 19.95 -6.48
C ALA A 866 16.06 21.11 -5.79
N VAL A 867 14.73 21.12 -5.84
CA VAL A 867 13.87 22.12 -5.17
C VAL A 867 14.08 22.11 -3.66
N LEU A 868 14.05 20.93 -3.04
CA LEU A 868 14.29 20.79 -1.60
C LEU A 868 15.68 21.26 -1.19
N THR A 869 16.71 20.94 -1.99
CA THR A 869 18.09 21.40 -1.76
C THR A 869 18.17 22.92 -1.81
N LEU A 870 17.53 23.54 -2.80
CA LEU A 870 17.48 24.99 -2.93
C LEU A 870 16.80 25.65 -1.72
N PHE A 871 15.68 25.12 -1.26
CA PHE A 871 15.00 25.62 -0.05
C PHE A 871 15.86 25.45 1.21
N ARG A 872 16.54 24.31 1.38
CA ARG A 872 17.47 24.09 2.49
C ARG A 872 18.60 25.11 2.53
N ILE A 873 19.18 25.45 1.38
CA ILE A 873 20.24 26.47 1.28
C ILE A 873 19.68 27.86 1.59
N ALA A 874 18.51 28.20 1.02
CA ALA A 874 17.87 29.50 1.19
C ALA A 874 17.52 29.79 2.66
N PHE A 875 16.98 28.79 3.38
CA PHE A 875 16.56 28.95 4.77
C PHE A 875 17.66 28.68 5.81
N LEU A 876 18.87 28.34 5.38
CA LEU A 876 19.92 27.89 6.29
C LEU A 876 20.37 28.98 7.28
N ALA A 877 20.45 30.24 6.83
CA ALA A 877 20.80 31.36 7.72
C ALA A 877 19.71 31.63 8.76
N ASP A 878 18.44 31.52 8.37
CA ASP A 878 17.31 31.61 9.31
C ASP A 878 17.34 30.47 10.32
N HIS A 879 17.52 29.23 9.86
CA HIS A 879 17.67 28.06 10.73
C HIS A 879 18.84 28.23 11.70
N ALA A 880 20.01 28.69 11.23
CA ALA A 880 21.16 28.95 12.08
C ALA A 880 20.85 30.00 13.17
N TRP A 881 20.16 31.08 12.80
CA TRP A 881 19.74 32.12 13.74
C TRP A 881 18.77 31.59 14.81
N VAL A 882 17.72 30.87 14.37
CA VAL A 882 16.70 30.28 15.25
C VAL A 882 17.31 29.24 16.18
N MET A 883 18.19 28.37 15.68
CA MET A 883 18.91 27.39 16.51
C MET A 883 19.84 28.08 17.51
N ALA A 884 20.57 29.13 17.10
CA ALA A 884 21.44 29.87 18.00
C ALA A 884 20.67 30.52 19.16
N ASP A 885 19.51 31.15 18.89
CA ASP A 885 18.64 31.69 19.95
C ASP A 885 18.14 30.58 20.88
N ALA A 886 17.65 29.46 20.33
CA ALA A 886 17.16 28.33 21.13
C ALA A 886 18.26 27.80 22.07
N ILE A 887 19.48 27.62 21.57
CA ILE A 887 20.62 27.10 22.32
C ILE A 887 21.05 28.08 23.41
N LEU A 888 21.35 29.34 23.05
CA LEU A 888 21.86 30.33 23.99
C LEU A 888 20.85 30.61 25.11
N ARG A 889 19.57 30.77 24.75
CA ARG A 889 18.47 30.97 25.70
C ARG A 889 18.34 29.79 26.65
N THR A 890 18.44 28.56 26.14
CA THR A 890 18.30 27.36 26.95
C THR A 890 19.49 27.16 27.88
N VAL A 891 20.72 27.32 27.39
CA VAL A 891 21.93 27.21 28.21
C VAL A 891 21.87 28.24 29.35
N TYR A 892 21.50 29.49 29.06
CA TYR A 892 21.30 30.51 30.09
C TYR A 892 20.21 30.10 31.10
N ARG A 893 19.08 29.56 30.65
CA ARG A 893 17.99 29.14 31.55
C ARG A 893 18.33 27.93 32.40
N VAL A 894 19.07 26.97 31.87
CA VAL A 894 19.46 25.73 32.59
C VAL A 894 20.62 25.98 33.56
N THR A 895 21.53 26.91 33.26
CA THR A 895 22.75 27.11 34.06
C THR A 895 22.71 28.33 34.97
N ILE A 896 21.92 29.36 34.62
CA ILE A 896 21.94 30.65 35.34
C ILE A 896 20.56 31.00 35.87
N SER A 897 19.53 31.13 35.02
CA SER A 897 18.26 31.73 35.47
C SER A 897 17.31 30.76 36.17
N HIS A 898 17.32 29.48 35.80
CA HIS A 898 16.36 28.45 36.24
C HIS A 898 14.88 28.87 36.11
N LYS A 899 14.59 29.78 35.17
CA LYS A 899 13.25 30.36 34.93
C LYS A 899 12.81 30.13 33.49
N LEU A 900 11.49 30.04 33.29
CA LEU A 900 10.87 29.88 31.97
C LEU A 900 11.36 28.64 31.19
N LEU A 901 11.65 27.55 31.90
CA LEU A 901 12.10 26.29 31.30
C LEU A 901 10.95 25.58 30.59
N LEU A 902 9.72 25.75 31.07
CA LEU A 902 8.53 25.15 30.47
C LEU A 902 7.85 26.09 29.47
N GLU A 903 8.41 27.25 29.12
CA GLU A 903 7.78 28.21 28.20
C GLU A 903 7.39 27.56 26.85
N TRP A 904 6.09 27.60 26.54
CA TRP A 904 5.50 26.94 25.38
C TRP A 904 4.38 27.76 24.74
N ARG A 905 4.23 27.60 23.42
CA ARG A 905 3.07 28.05 22.64
C ARG A 905 2.60 26.88 21.77
N THR A 906 1.28 26.67 21.66
CA THR A 906 0.72 25.61 20.79
C THR A 906 0.98 25.94 19.32
N ALA A 907 1.08 24.92 18.46
CA ALA A 907 1.12 25.12 17.01
C ALA A 907 -0.15 25.83 16.50
N GLY A 908 -1.32 25.51 17.08
CA GLY A 908 -2.60 26.18 16.78
C GLY A 908 -2.59 27.68 17.12
N GLN A 909 -2.04 28.09 18.26
CA GLN A 909 -1.87 29.51 18.62
C GLN A 909 -0.89 30.24 17.70
N VAL A 910 0.12 29.54 17.16
CA VAL A 910 1.06 30.13 16.19
C VAL A 910 0.39 30.27 14.81
N ALA A 911 -0.38 29.26 14.38
CA ALA A 911 -1.12 29.25 13.11
C ALA A 911 -2.30 30.24 13.10
N ALA A 912 -2.98 30.44 14.24
CA ALA A 912 -4.04 31.43 14.42
C ALA A 912 -3.58 32.88 14.24
N GLY A 913 -2.26 33.12 14.13
CA GLY A 913 -1.67 34.40 13.78
C GLY A 913 -1.91 34.86 12.33
N GLY A 914 -2.63 34.08 11.51
CA GLY A 914 -3.07 34.42 10.16
C GLY A 914 -2.00 34.38 9.07
N ASN A 915 -2.43 34.45 7.79
CA ASN A 915 -1.55 34.58 6.63
C ASN A 915 -0.79 35.92 6.70
N ALA A 916 0.39 35.85 7.29
CA ALA A 916 1.19 37.03 7.59
C ALA A 916 1.70 37.68 6.29
N SER A 917 1.59 39.02 6.19
CA SER A 917 2.08 39.79 5.05
C SER A 917 3.57 39.57 4.81
N VAL A 918 4.06 39.90 3.61
CA VAL A 918 5.50 39.84 3.27
C VAL A 918 6.35 40.54 4.34
N LEU A 919 5.92 41.72 4.81
CA LEU A 919 6.62 42.46 5.87
C LEU A 919 6.70 41.68 7.19
N ALA A 920 5.68 40.91 7.54
CA ALA A 920 5.70 40.07 8.73
C ALA A 920 6.71 38.92 8.61
N TYR A 921 6.89 38.35 7.42
CA TYR A 921 7.97 37.37 7.16
C TYR A 921 9.35 38.01 7.28
N PHE A 922 9.57 39.21 6.74
CA PHE A 922 10.82 39.96 6.93
C PHE A 922 11.10 40.27 8.40
N ARG A 923 10.07 40.59 9.20
CA ARG A 923 10.23 40.81 10.65
C ARG A 923 10.53 39.52 11.41
N ARG A 924 9.96 38.38 11.00
CA ARG A 924 10.20 37.08 11.67
C ARG A 924 11.57 36.52 11.32
N MET A 925 11.99 36.66 10.07
CA MET A 925 13.24 36.11 9.52
C MET A 925 14.34 37.18 9.37
N TRP A 926 14.28 38.26 10.16
CA TRP A 926 15.23 39.38 10.04
C TRP A 926 16.68 38.93 10.29
N GLY A 927 16.89 37.89 11.11
CA GLY A 927 18.19 37.30 11.37
C GLY A 927 18.86 36.78 10.09
N SER A 928 18.09 36.14 9.20
CA SER A 928 18.59 35.68 7.89
C SER A 928 19.07 36.84 7.03
N VAL A 929 18.29 37.92 6.99
CA VAL A 929 18.62 39.13 6.21
C VAL A 929 19.87 39.82 6.76
N ALA A 930 19.97 39.94 8.09
CA ALA A 930 21.13 40.52 8.77
C ALA A 930 22.40 39.71 8.49
N VAL A 931 22.33 38.38 8.63
CA VAL A 931 23.47 37.49 8.32
C VAL A 931 23.89 37.66 6.86
N GLY A 932 22.97 37.56 5.90
CA GLY A 932 23.30 37.72 4.48
C GLY A 932 23.90 39.08 4.12
N ALA A 933 23.31 40.18 4.61
CA ALA A 933 23.80 41.53 4.36
C ALA A 933 25.18 41.77 4.99
N CYS A 934 25.36 41.38 6.26
CA CYS A 934 26.66 41.49 6.93
C CYS A 934 27.73 40.65 6.23
N THR A 935 27.41 39.43 5.79
CA THR A 935 28.37 38.60 5.05
C THR A 935 28.80 39.25 3.75
N ILE A 936 27.87 39.79 2.94
CA ILE A 936 28.23 40.49 1.70
C ILE A 936 29.12 41.71 2.00
N LEU A 937 28.76 42.52 3.00
CA LEU A 937 29.54 43.70 3.37
C LEU A 937 30.96 43.33 3.83
N VAL A 938 31.09 42.36 4.74
CA VAL A 938 32.40 41.94 5.26
C VAL A 938 33.25 41.27 4.18
N THR A 939 32.68 40.41 3.35
CA THR A 939 33.40 39.81 2.21
C THR A 939 33.84 40.88 1.21
N SER A 940 32.99 41.87 0.90
CA SER A 940 33.35 42.96 0.00
C SER A 940 34.49 43.84 0.52
N GLY A 941 34.64 43.98 1.84
CA GLY A 941 35.72 44.77 2.46
C GLY A 941 37.01 43.99 2.68
N MET A 942 36.93 42.68 2.95
CA MET A 942 38.10 41.87 3.33
C MET A 942 38.63 40.96 2.22
N ASN A 943 37.76 40.45 1.34
CA ASN A 943 38.14 39.57 0.23
C ASN A 943 37.20 39.79 -0.98
N PRO A 944 37.36 40.91 -1.72
CA PRO A 944 36.47 41.28 -2.82
C PRO A 944 36.41 40.21 -3.93
N ASP A 945 37.49 39.48 -4.16
CA ASP A 945 37.58 38.47 -5.21
C ASP A 945 36.61 37.30 -4.93
N ALA A 946 36.44 36.90 -3.66
CA ALA A 946 35.53 35.84 -3.25
C ALA A 946 34.05 36.24 -3.26
N LEU A 947 33.73 37.51 -3.55
CA LEU A 947 32.36 38.01 -3.63
C LEU A 947 31.52 37.25 -4.66
N THR A 948 32.15 36.78 -5.75
CA THR A 948 31.52 35.94 -6.78
C THR A 948 31.00 34.60 -6.24
N ALA A 949 31.69 33.99 -5.26
CA ALA A 949 31.26 32.76 -4.59
C ALA A 949 30.22 33.02 -3.49
N CYS A 950 30.32 34.18 -2.82
CA CYS A 950 29.47 34.59 -1.71
C CYS A 950 28.07 35.04 -2.15
N LEU A 951 27.98 35.89 -3.19
CA LEU A 951 26.74 36.55 -3.62
C LEU A 951 25.56 35.60 -3.89
N PRO A 952 25.72 34.45 -4.59
CA PRO A 952 24.59 33.58 -4.87
C PRO A 952 23.92 33.03 -3.61
N ILE A 953 24.70 32.74 -2.56
CA ILE A 953 24.19 32.12 -1.33
C ILE A 953 23.75 33.18 -0.32
N ALA A 954 24.59 34.19 -0.07
CA ALA A 954 24.22 35.28 0.85
C ALA A 954 23.04 36.11 0.31
N GLY A 955 22.93 36.25 -1.01
CA GLY A 955 21.76 36.85 -1.65
C GLY A 955 20.48 36.02 -1.44
N LEU A 956 20.57 34.69 -1.52
CA LEU A 956 19.44 33.81 -1.18
C LEU A 956 19.00 33.99 0.27
N TRP A 957 19.92 34.18 1.23
CA TRP A 957 19.58 34.43 2.63
C TRP A 957 18.83 35.75 2.85
N ILE A 958 19.12 36.78 2.05
CA ILE A 958 18.39 38.06 2.07
C ILE A 958 16.98 37.90 1.49
N VAL A 959 16.85 37.11 0.43
CA VAL A 959 15.56 36.87 -0.27
C VAL A 959 14.72 35.77 0.41
N ALA A 960 15.31 35.00 1.33
CA ALA A 960 14.66 33.89 2.04
C ALA A 960 13.27 34.22 2.63
N PRO A 961 13.03 35.40 3.24
CA PRO A 961 11.70 35.74 3.75
C PRO A 961 10.62 35.82 2.65
N LEU A 962 10.98 36.29 1.46
CA LEU A 962 10.08 36.34 0.30
C LEU A 962 9.79 34.93 -0.22
N VAL A 963 10.82 34.08 -0.29
CA VAL A 963 10.66 32.66 -0.69
C VAL A 963 9.75 31.94 0.31
N ALA A 964 10.03 32.08 1.62
CA ALA A 964 9.24 31.46 2.69
C ALA A 964 7.77 31.90 2.66
N TRP A 965 7.52 33.20 2.42
CA TRP A 965 6.16 33.72 2.22
C TRP A 965 5.49 33.07 1.00
N ALA A 966 6.15 33.09 -0.16
CA ALA A 966 5.60 32.57 -1.41
C ALA A 966 5.24 31.07 -1.32
N ILE A 967 6.11 30.25 -0.73
CA ILE A 967 5.88 28.80 -0.61
C ILE A 967 4.90 28.43 0.50
N SER A 968 4.66 29.33 1.46
CA SER A 968 3.69 29.14 2.55
C SER A 968 2.30 29.66 2.19
N GLN A 969 2.13 30.26 1.01
CA GLN A 969 0.79 30.63 0.55
C GLN A 969 -0.01 29.35 0.27
N THR A 970 -1.32 29.46 0.49
CA THR A 970 -2.27 28.43 0.09
C THR A 970 -2.14 28.23 -1.41
N GLU A 971 -1.58 27.08 -1.77
CA GLU A 971 -1.83 26.53 -3.07
C GLU A 971 -3.20 25.86 -3.01
N GLU A 972 -4.22 26.69 -3.15
CA GLU A 972 -5.41 26.31 -3.90
C GLU A 972 -4.99 26.10 -5.38
N SER A 973 -3.94 25.29 -5.61
CA SER A 973 -3.66 24.71 -6.90
C SER A 973 -4.74 23.69 -7.07
N VAL A 974 -5.81 24.16 -7.68
CA VAL A 974 -6.87 23.34 -8.21
C VAL A 974 -6.23 22.13 -8.88
N ASP A 975 -6.63 20.92 -8.47
CA ASP A 975 -6.35 19.66 -9.18
C ASP A 975 -7.09 19.69 -10.53
N HIS A 976 -6.89 20.75 -11.31
CA HIS A 976 -7.35 20.90 -12.65
C HIS A 976 -6.36 20.17 -13.54
N LEU A 977 -6.81 19.05 -14.07
CA LEU A 977 -6.16 18.42 -15.21
C LEU A 977 -6.14 19.46 -16.35
N GLU A 978 -4.97 20.04 -16.64
CA GLU A 978 -4.79 20.89 -17.82
C GLU A 978 -4.79 20.00 -19.07
N VAL A 979 -5.98 19.79 -19.63
CA VAL A 979 -6.18 19.02 -20.84
C VAL A 979 -6.12 19.95 -22.05
N SER A 980 -5.40 19.54 -23.10
CA SER A 980 -5.45 20.27 -24.37
C SER A 980 -6.89 20.36 -24.88
N ARG A 981 -7.27 21.47 -25.54
CA ARG A 981 -8.66 21.63 -26.04
C ARG A 981 -9.14 20.43 -26.89
N PRO A 982 -8.33 19.85 -27.79
CA PRO A 982 -8.71 18.64 -28.53
C PRO A 982 -8.97 17.43 -27.65
N ASP A 983 -8.10 17.17 -26.66
CA ASP A 983 -8.25 16.03 -25.76
C ASP A 983 -9.48 16.22 -24.85
N ALA A 984 -9.73 17.44 -24.39
CA ALA A 984 -10.91 17.77 -23.59
C ALA A 984 -12.20 17.51 -24.38
N ALA A 985 -12.23 17.88 -25.67
CA ALA A 985 -13.37 17.58 -26.55
C ALA A 985 -13.58 16.07 -26.76
N ILE A 986 -12.49 15.29 -26.88
CA ILE A 986 -12.58 13.82 -26.96
C ILE A 986 -13.14 13.23 -25.67
N LEU A 987 -12.65 13.68 -24.51
CA LEU A 987 -13.09 13.20 -23.21
C LEU A 987 -14.56 13.54 -22.95
N ARG A 988 -14.97 14.80 -23.18
CA ARG A 988 -16.36 15.24 -23.00
C ARG A 988 -17.32 14.47 -23.91
N ARG A 989 -16.95 14.26 -25.18
CA ARG A 989 -17.73 13.45 -26.11
C ARG A 989 -17.85 11.99 -25.67
N SER A 990 -16.76 11.40 -25.21
CA SER A 990 -16.75 10.02 -24.70
C SER A 990 -17.62 9.90 -23.45
N ALA A 991 -17.55 10.89 -22.55
CA ALA A 991 -18.36 10.96 -21.35
C ALA A 991 -19.85 11.12 -21.69
N ARG A 992 -20.21 11.97 -22.68
CA ARG A 992 -21.60 12.11 -23.13
C ARG A 992 -22.16 10.82 -23.75
N LEU A 993 -21.36 10.11 -24.54
CA LEU A 993 -21.71 8.79 -25.08
C LEU A 993 -21.87 7.76 -23.96
N THR A 994 -21.05 7.82 -22.92
CA THR A 994 -21.16 6.95 -21.74
C THR A 994 -22.44 7.26 -20.97
N TRP A 995 -22.78 8.53 -20.75
CA TRP A 995 -24.02 8.95 -20.09
C TRP A 995 -25.28 8.44 -20.80
N ARG A 996 -25.24 8.33 -22.14
CA ARG A 996 -26.35 7.78 -22.93
C ARG A 996 -26.75 6.37 -22.49
N PHE A 997 -25.82 5.56 -21.98
CA PHE A 997 -26.13 4.25 -21.39
C PHE A 997 -27.18 4.39 -20.26
N PHE A 998 -26.97 5.32 -19.34
CA PHE A 998 -27.90 5.53 -18.24
C PHE A 998 -29.21 6.20 -18.68
N GLU A 999 -29.16 7.07 -19.69
CA GLU A 999 -30.38 7.66 -20.27
C GLU A 999 -31.30 6.60 -20.87
N GLU A 1000 -30.73 5.63 -21.57
CA GLU A 1000 -31.47 4.56 -22.26
C GLU A 1000 -31.99 3.51 -21.27
N PHE A 1001 -31.14 3.06 -20.33
CA PHE A 1001 -31.42 1.88 -19.53
C PHE A 1001 -31.89 2.15 -18.10
N VAL A 1002 -31.75 3.37 -17.57
CA VAL A 1002 -32.27 3.74 -16.24
C VAL A 1002 -33.58 4.47 -16.37
N THR A 1003 -34.66 3.71 -16.30
CA THR A 1003 -36.03 4.12 -16.54
C THR A 1003 -36.95 3.56 -15.47
N GLU A 1004 -38.24 3.91 -15.53
CA GLU A 1004 -39.26 3.31 -14.65
C GLU A 1004 -39.33 1.78 -14.80
N ALA A 1005 -39.14 1.24 -16.01
CA ALA A 1005 -39.16 -0.20 -16.26
C ALA A 1005 -38.02 -0.97 -15.58
N SER A 1006 -36.90 -0.29 -15.31
CA SER A 1006 -35.77 -0.83 -14.53
C SER A 1006 -35.80 -0.38 -13.07
N HIS A 1007 -36.94 0.15 -12.60
CA HIS A 1007 -37.12 0.72 -11.26
C HIS A 1007 -36.08 1.79 -10.90
N HIS A 1008 -35.64 2.55 -11.90
CA HIS A 1008 -34.58 3.55 -11.79
C HIS A 1008 -33.23 2.98 -11.32
N LEU A 1009 -32.97 1.70 -11.56
CA LEU A 1009 -31.70 1.04 -11.26
C LEU A 1009 -30.85 0.83 -12.53
N PRO A 1010 -29.52 1.03 -12.47
CA PRO A 1010 -28.62 0.76 -13.59
C PRO A 1010 -28.40 -0.74 -13.80
N PRO A 1011 -28.47 -1.25 -15.04
CA PRO A 1011 -28.12 -2.64 -15.31
C PRO A 1011 -26.61 -2.86 -15.19
N ASP A 1012 -26.23 -4.11 -14.94
CA ASP A 1012 -24.83 -4.54 -14.77
C ASP A 1012 -24.04 -4.50 -16.08
N ASN A 1013 -24.66 -4.92 -17.19
CA ASN A 1013 -24.06 -4.82 -18.50
C ASN A 1013 -25.11 -4.67 -19.61
N PHE A 1014 -24.64 -4.19 -20.75
CA PHE A 1014 -25.32 -4.23 -22.03
C PHE A 1014 -24.37 -4.83 -23.07
N GLN A 1015 -24.80 -5.90 -23.71
CA GLN A 1015 -24.11 -6.50 -24.83
C GLN A 1015 -24.74 -6.01 -26.13
N ASP A 1016 -23.98 -5.37 -27.02
CA ASP A 1016 -24.50 -4.91 -28.32
C ASP A 1016 -24.38 -5.98 -29.43
N LEU A 1017 -23.27 -6.73 -29.42
CA LEU A 1017 -22.96 -7.79 -30.39
C LEU A 1017 -22.77 -9.14 -29.69
N PRO A 1018 -23.23 -10.27 -30.27
CA PRO A 1018 -23.94 -10.39 -31.55
C PRO A 1018 -25.43 -10.02 -31.47
N LEU A 1019 -26.00 -10.05 -30.27
CA LEU A 1019 -27.39 -9.70 -29.98
C LEU A 1019 -27.43 -8.67 -28.85
N ARG A 1020 -28.33 -7.71 -29.00
CA ARG A 1020 -28.62 -6.68 -28.00
C ARG A 1020 -29.30 -7.32 -26.80
N MET A 1021 -28.59 -7.37 -25.67
CA MET A 1021 -29.10 -7.96 -24.43
C MET A 1021 -28.67 -7.10 -23.25
N ILE A 1022 -29.61 -6.85 -22.34
CA ILE A 1022 -29.37 -6.18 -21.07
C ILE A 1022 -29.30 -7.26 -19.99
N ALA A 1023 -28.28 -7.22 -19.13
CA ALA A 1023 -28.33 -7.98 -17.89
C ALA A 1023 -29.27 -7.26 -16.92
N GLU A 1024 -30.46 -7.81 -16.72
CA GLU A 1024 -31.49 -7.30 -15.81
C GLU A 1024 -31.12 -7.51 -14.34
N ARG A 1025 -29.92 -7.09 -13.95
CA ARG A 1025 -29.43 -7.14 -12.58
C ARG A 1025 -28.60 -5.91 -12.26
N THR A 1026 -28.53 -5.52 -11.00
CA THR A 1026 -27.69 -4.42 -10.51
C THR A 1026 -26.93 -4.81 -9.26
N SER A 1027 -25.90 -4.02 -8.94
CA SER A 1027 -25.05 -4.16 -7.76
C SER A 1027 -24.94 -2.83 -7.00
N PRO A 1028 -24.59 -2.86 -5.70
CA PRO A 1028 -24.41 -1.62 -4.92
C PRO A 1028 -23.39 -0.65 -5.55
N THR A 1029 -22.31 -1.16 -6.14
CA THR A 1029 -21.32 -0.33 -6.85
C THR A 1029 -21.93 0.37 -8.06
N ASN A 1030 -22.68 -0.37 -8.90
CA ASN A 1030 -23.29 0.19 -10.11
C ASN A 1030 -24.29 1.30 -9.76
N ILE A 1031 -25.07 1.10 -8.70
CA ILE A 1031 -26.02 2.11 -8.20
C ILE A 1031 -25.28 3.38 -7.77
N GLY A 1032 -24.22 3.24 -6.98
CA GLY A 1032 -23.44 4.41 -6.55
C GLY A 1032 -22.76 5.14 -7.73
N LEU A 1033 -22.21 4.40 -8.70
CA LEU A 1033 -21.62 5.00 -9.91
C LEU A 1033 -22.66 5.72 -10.76
N TYR A 1034 -23.89 5.20 -10.83
CA TYR A 1034 -24.99 5.88 -11.50
C TYR A 1034 -25.33 7.20 -10.81
N LEU A 1035 -25.49 7.21 -9.47
CA LEU A 1035 -25.78 8.44 -8.73
C LEU A 1035 -24.69 9.51 -8.94
N LEU A 1036 -23.41 9.13 -8.95
CA LEU A 1036 -22.32 10.04 -9.30
C LEU A 1036 -22.38 10.53 -10.75
N SER A 1037 -22.79 9.64 -11.67
CA SER A 1037 -22.98 10.01 -13.08
C SER A 1037 -24.13 11.00 -13.25
N VAL A 1038 -25.18 10.95 -12.42
CA VAL A 1038 -26.27 11.94 -12.42
C VAL A 1038 -25.74 13.32 -11.98
N VAL A 1039 -24.95 13.38 -10.91
CA VAL A 1039 -24.28 14.61 -10.47
C VAL A 1039 -23.40 15.16 -11.59
N SER A 1040 -22.57 14.32 -12.19
CA SER A 1040 -21.69 14.70 -13.30
C SER A 1040 -22.46 15.19 -14.53
N ALA A 1041 -23.56 14.53 -14.90
CA ALA A 1041 -24.38 14.91 -16.04
C ALA A 1041 -25.02 16.29 -15.85
N ARG A 1042 -25.39 16.63 -14.62
CA ARG A 1042 -25.85 17.98 -14.26
C ARG A 1042 -24.70 18.99 -14.41
N ASP A 1043 -23.52 18.67 -13.89
CA ASP A 1043 -22.37 19.58 -13.94
C ASP A 1043 -21.85 19.81 -15.37
N PHE A 1044 -21.94 18.79 -16.23
CA PHE A 1044 -21.67 18.92 -17.66
C PHE A 1044 -22.75 19.69 -18.44
N GLY A 1045 -23.89 19.99 -17.82
CA GLY A 1045 -25.03 20.67 -18.45
C GLY A 1045 -25.84 19.79 -19.40
N TRP A 1046 -25.76 18.46 -19.30
CA TRP A 1046 -26.56 17.56 -20.13
C TRP A 1046 -27.99 17.39 -19.60
N ILE A 1047 -28.19 17.53 -18.29
CA ILE A 1047 -29.49 17.50 -17.62
C ILE A 1047 -29.65 18.69 -16.68
N SER A 1048 -30.90 19.09 -16.41
CA SER A 1048 -31.22 20.16 -15.47
C SER A 1048 -31.08 19.70 -14.01
N LEU A 1049 -30.97 20.66 -13.08
CA LEU A 1049 -30.98 20.39 -11.64
C LEU A 1049 -32.23 19.60 -11.21
N ARG A 1050 -33.39 19.93 -11.79
CA ARG A 1050 -34.64 19.18 -11.54
C ARG A 1050 -34.50 17.73 -11.99
N ALA A 1051 -34.11 17.50 -13.24
CA ALA A 1051 -33.97 16.15 -13.77
C ALA A 1051 -32.93 15.31 -13.00
N ALA A 1052 -31.87 15.94 -12.50
CA ALA A 1052 -30.89 15.28 -11.64
C ALA A 1052 -31.50 14.91 -10.28
N SER A 1053 -32.21 15.84 -9.64
CA SER A 1053 -32.87 15.62 -8.35
C SER A 1053 -33.91 14.49 -8.44
N ASP A 1054 -34.78 14.53 -9.45
CA ASP A 1054 -35.83 13.54 -9.67
C ASP A 1054 -35.25 12.12 -9.88
N ARG A 1055 -34.13 12.01 -10.61
CA ARG A 1055 -33.45 10.73 -10.83
C ARG A 1055 -32.81 10.18 -9.55
N ILE A 1056 -32.17 11.04 -8.76
CA ILE A 1056 -31.56 10.65 -7.48
C ILE A 1056 -32.65 10.19 -6.51
N ASP A 1057 -33.72 10.97 -6.37
CA ASP A 1057 -34.85 10.69 -5.49
C ASP A 1057 -35.53 9.36 -5.84
N ALA A 1058 -35.83 9.14 -7.13
CA ALA A 1058 -36.42 7.89 -7.60
C ALA A 1058 -35.53 6.66 -7.30
N THR A 1059 -34.21 6.80 -7.48
CA THR A 1059 -33.25 5.71 -7.20
C THR A 1059 -33.18 5.43 -5.70
N LEU A 1060 -33.08 6.46 -4.86
CA LEU A 1060 -33.02 6.32 -3.40
C LEU A 1060 -34.31 5.71 -2.85
N THR A 1061 -35.47 6.13 -3.37
CA THR A 1061 -36.77 5.53 -3.03
C THR A 1061 -36.79 4.03 -3.32
N THR A 1062 -36.28 3.60 -4.48
CA THR A 1062 -36.14 2.17 -4.80
C THR A 1062 -35.20 1.48 -3.80
N LEU A 1063 -34.05 2.08 -3.49
CA LEU A 1063 -33.08 1.51 -2.54
C LEU A 1063 -33.68 1.32 -1.14
N GLU A 1064 -34.50 2.25 -0.66
CA GLU A 1064 -35.18 2.15 0.63
C GLU A 1064 -36.09 0.92 0.70
N ALA A 1065 -36.77 0.59 -0.40
CA ALA A 1065 -37.66 -0.57 -0.49
C ALA A 1065 -36.92 -1.93 -0.63
N LEU A 1066 -35.67 -1.94 -1.09
CA LEU A 1066 -34.93 -3.18 -1.31
C LEU A 1066 -34.65 -3.96 -0.01
N PRO A 1067 -34.73 -5.31 -0.02
CA PRO A 1067 -34.30 -6.15 1.09
C PRO A 1067 -32.83 -5.92 1.44
N LYS A 1068 -32.53 -5.75 2.74
CA LYS A 1068 -31.17 -5.46 3.24
C LYS A 1068 -30.77 -6.46 4.32
N PHE A 1069 -29.48 -6.73 4.42
CA PHE A 1069 -28.89 -7.47 5.53
C PHE A 1069 -28.17 -6.51 6.49
N ARG A 1070 -28.75 -6.28 7.68
CA ARG A 1070 -28.19 -5.37 8.70
C ARG A 1070 -27.85 -3.97 8.14
N GLY A 1071 -28.71 -3.44 7.27
CA GLY A 1071 -28.50 -2.15 6.59
C GLY A 1071 -27.68 -2.23 5.31
N HIS A 1072 -26.99 -3.34 5.01
CA HIS A 1072 -26.27 -3.53 3.76
C HIS A 1072 -27.16 -4.06 2.64
N LEU A 1073 -26.98 -3.54 1.42
CA LEU A 1073 -27.55 -4.14 0.22
C LEU A 1073 -26.84 -5.47 -0.10
N TYR A 1074 -27.60 -6.44 -0.60
CA TYR A 1074 -27.07 -7.64 -1.22
C TYR A 1074 -26.40 -7.33 -2.56
N ASN A 1075 -25.59 -8.25 -3.07
CA ASN A 1075 -24.80 -7.96 -4.26
C ASN A 1075 -25.60 -7.90 -5.56
N TRP A 1076 -26.71 -8.62 -5.65
CA TRP A 1076 -27.46 -8.77 -6.90
C TRP A 1076 -28.97 -8.64 -6.68
N TYR A 1077 -29.55 -7.63 -7.34
CA TYR A 1077 -31.01 -7.47 -7.45
C TYR A 1077 -31.39 -7.48 -8.91
N SER A 1078 -32.54 -8.06 -9.21
CA SER A 1078 -33.18 -7.93 -10.51
C SER A 1078 -33.66 -6.50 -10.72
N THR A 1079 -33.31 -5.89 -11.85
CA THR A 1079 -33.82 -4.55 -12.20
C THR A 1079 -35.27 -4.60 -12.71
N ALA A 1080 -35.73 -5.77 -13.16
CA ALA A 1080 -37.05 -5.94 -13.75
C ALA A 1080 -38.18 -6.07 -12.72
N ASP A 1081 -37.89 -6.60 -11.52
CA ASP A 1081 -38.90 -6.89 -10.51
C ASP A 1081 -38.43 -6.70 -9.06
N LEU A 1082 -37.21 -6.16 -8.85
CA LEU A 1082 -36.58 -5.95 -7.53
C LEU A 1082 -36.33 -7.24 -6.71
N SER A 1083 -36.47 -8.41 -7.33
CA SER A 1083 -36.21 -9.68 -6.66
C SER A 1083 -34.73 -9.85 -6.33
N LEU A 1084 -34.46 -10.51 -5.20
CA LEU A 1084 -33.10 -10.83 -4.78
C LEU A 1084 -32.56 -12.02 -5.59
N LEU A 1085 -31.40 -11.87 -6.21
CA LEU A 1085 -30.80 -12.89 -7.09
C LEU A 1085 -29.79 -13.77 -6.32
N GLN A 1086 -29.77 -15.07 -6.63
CA GLN A 1086 -28.83 -16.01 -6.04
C GLN A 1086 -27.43 -15.91 -6.69
N PRO A 1087 -26.33 -16.10 -5.93
CA PRO A 1087 -26.29 -16.36 -4.49
C PRO A 1087 -26.55 -15.11 -3.64
N HIS A 1088 -27.22 -15.27 -2.51
CA HIS A 1088 -27.42 -14.18 -1.55
C HIS A 1088 -26.15 -13.94 -0.73
N TYR A 1089 -25.43 -12.86 -1.02
CA TYR A 1089 -24.30 -12.42 -0.21
C TYR A 1089 -24.17 -10.89 -0.18
N VAL A 1090 -23.47 -10.39 0.83
CA VAL A 1090 -23.09 -8.97 0.93
C VAL A 1090 -21.62 -8.87 0.57
N SER A 1091 -21.30 -8.01 -0.39
CA SER A 1091 -19.93 -7.66 -0.74
C SER A 1091 -19.49 -6.46 0.09
N THR A 1092 -18.42 -6.63 0.87
CA THR A 1092 -17.82 -5.52 1.64
C THR A 1092 -17.22 -4.47 0.72
N VAL A 1093 -16.71 -4.87 -0.46
CA VAL A 1093 -16.16 -3.97 -1.46
C VAL A 1093 -17.27 -3.12 -2.06
N ASP A 1094 -18.37 -3.73 -2.51
CA ASP A 1094 -19.46 -2.99 -3.15
C ASP A 1094 -20.24 -2.12 -2.16
N SER A 1095 -20.40 -2.59 -0.92
CA SER A 1095 -20.93 -1.77 0.18
C SER A 1095 -20.03 -0.55 0.45
N GLY A 1096 -18.72 -0.74 0.47
CA GLY A 1096 -17.75 0.33 0.66
C GLY A 1096 -17.77 1.34 -0.49
N ASN A 1097 -17.83 0.87 -1.73
CA ASN A 1097 -17.97 1.72 -2.91
C ASN A 1097 -19.26 2.54 -2.85
N LEU A 1098 -20.40 1.91 -2.59
CA LEU A 1098 -21.68 2.62 -2.46
C LEU A 1098 -21.62 3.68 -1.35
N ALA A 1099 -21.06 3.34 -0.18
CA ALA A 1099 -20.91 4.30 0.92
C ALA A 1099 -20.04 5.49 0.50
N GLY A 1100 -18.89 5.25 -0.14
CA GLY A 1100 -18.04 6.32 -0.67
C GLY A 1100 -18.74 7.19 -1.71
N HIS A 1101 -19.50 6.58 -2.63
CA HIS A 1101 -20.28 7.30 -3.62
C HIS A 1101 -21.39 8.16 -2.96
N LEU A 1102 -22.11 7.63 -1.97
CA LEU A 1102 -23.15 8.36 -1.25
C LEU A 1102 -22.59 9.55 -0.46
N VAL A 1103 -21.37 9.46 0.08
CA VAL A 1103 -20.70 10.60 0.72
C VAL A 1103 -20.49 11.73 -0.29
N THR A 1104 -20.00 11.43 -1.48
CA THR A 1104 -19.83 12.42 -2.55
C THR A 1104 -21.16 13.00 -3.02
N VAL A 1105 -22.19 12.16 -3.21
CA VAL A 1105 -23.54 12.63 -3.56
C VAL A 1105 -24.10 13.55 -2.48
N THR A 1106 -23.93 13.19 -1.20
CA THR A 1106 -24.37 14.02 -0.05
C THR A 1106 -23.68 15.38 -0.06
N ALA A 1107 -22.38 15.43 -0.33
CA ALA A 1107 -21.65 16.70 -0.45
C ALA A 1107 -22.21 17.57 -1.58
N ALA A 1108 -22.46 16.99 -2.76
CA ALA A 1108 -23.05 17.70 -3.89
C ALA A 1108 -24.48 18.20 -3.59
N LEU A 1109 -25.32 17.39 -2.94
CA LEU A 1109 -26.67 17.78 -2.55
C LEU A 1109 -26.66 18.91 -1.49
N ASN A 1110 -25.75 18.86 -0.52
CA ASN A 1110 -25.57 19.93 0.46
C ASN A 1110 -25.11 21.23 -0.20
N GLU A 1111 -24.19 21.15 -1.16
CA GLU A 1111 -23.78 22.31 -1.97
C GLU A 1111 -24.98 22.91 -2.72
N TRP A 1112 -25.73 22.07 -3.44
CA TRP A 1112 -26.93 22.50 -4.18
C TRP A 1112 -28.00 23.10 -3.28
N ALA A 1113 -28.14 22.61 -2.04
CA ALA A 1113 -29.08 23.14 -1.05
C ALA A 1113 -28.62 24.47 -0.43
N SER A 1114 -27.30 24.68 -0.32
CA SER A 1114 -26.71 25.89 0.29
C SER A 1114 -26.69 27.12 -0.63
N ILE A 1115 -26.80 26.90 -1.95
CA ILE A 1115 -26.70 27.95 -2.98
C ILE A 1115 -28.08 28.13 -3.65
N SER A 1116 -28.51 29.39 -3.83
CA SER A 1116 -29.73 29.65 -4.61
C SER A 1116 -29.60 29.12 -6.04
N ALA A 1117 -30.64 28.47 -6.57
CA ALA A 1117 -30.64 27.85 -7.90
C ALA A 1117 -30.21 28.80 -9.04
N VAL A 1118 -30.41 30.12 -8.87
CA VAL A 1118 -29.97 31.16 -9.82
C VAL A 1118 -28.44 31.25 -9.94
N HIS A 1119 -27.72 30.86 -8.89
CA HIS A 1119 -26.25 30.84 -8.84
C HIS A 1119 -25.65 29.47 -9.17
N LEU A 1120 -26.46 28.53 -9.67
CA LEU A 1120 -26.08 27.18 -10.07
C LEU A 1120 -26.37 26.92 -11.57
N PRO A 1121 -25.95 27.80 -12.51
CA PRO A 1121 -26.23 27.61 -13.93
C PRO A 1121 -25.54 26.34 -14.46
N PRO A 1122 -26.17 25.60 -15.38
CA PRO A 1122 -25.54 24.45 -16.03
C PRO A 1122 -24.36 24.90 -16.91
N ASP A 1123 -23.41 23.99 -17.16
CA ASP A 1123 -22.34 24.25 -18.14
C ASP A 1123 -22.91 24.23 -19.57
N ASP A 1124 -23.09 25.41 -20.17
CA ASP A 1124 -23.61 25.58 -21.52
C ASP A 1124 -22.82 24.81 -22.59
N ARG A 1125 -21.57 24.41 -22.29
CA ARG A 1125 -20.77 23.55 -23.16
C ARG A 1125 -21.39 22.17 -23.41
N GLY A 1126 -22.28 21.72 -22.52
CA GLY A 1126 -23.03 20.47 -22.65
C GLY A 1126 -23.84 20.39 -23.95
N ILE A 1127 -24.38 21.52 -24.44
CA ILE A 1127 -25.09 21.59 -25.73
C ILE A 1127 -24.14 21.25 -26.88
N GLY A 1128 -22.91 21.76 -26.83
CA GLY A 1128 -21.85 21.46 -27.79
C GLY A 1128 -21.46 19.98 -27.80
N ASP A 1129 -21.38 19.35 -26.63
CA ASP A 1129 -21.06 17.92 -26.53
C ASP A 1129 -22.11 17.04 -27.23
N VAL A 1130 -23.40 17.35 -27.05
CA VAL A 1130 -24.51 16.66 -27.71
C VAL A 1130 -24.45 16.85 -29.22
N LEU A 1131 -24.19 18.08 -29.66
CA LEU A 1131 -24.06 18.41 -31.09
C LEU A 1131 -22.91 17.66 -31.76
N ASP A 1132 -21.76 17.55 -31.08
CA ASP A 1132 -20.59 16.83 -31.57
C ASP A 1132 -20.87 15.31 -31.68
N VAL A 1133 -21.55 14.73 -30.68
CA VAL A 1133 -21.99 13.33 -30.75
C VAL A 1133 -22.92 13.12 -31.95
N LEU A 1134 -23.91 14.00 -32.15
CA LEU A 1134 -24.88 13.89 -33.23
C LEU A 1134 -24.21 13.97 -34.61
N ARG A 1135 -23.23 14.87 -34.79
CA ARG A 1135 -22.41 14.96 -36.00
C ARG A 1135 -21.61 13.69 -36.26
N GLN A 1136 -20.98 13.14 -35.23
CA GLN A 1136 -20.20 11.91 -35.35
C GLN A 1136 -21.09 10.72 -35.75
N GLN A 1137 -22.27 10.59 -35.12
CA GLN A 1137 -23.22 9.51 -35.45
C GLN A 1137 -23.75 9.66 -36.87
N LEU A 1138 -24.09 10.88 -37.31
CA LEU A 1138 -24.51 11.12 -38.69
C LEU A 1138 -23.40 10.77 -39.71
N ALA A 1139 -22.14 11.09 -39.38
CA ALA A 1139 -20.99 10.75 -40.21
C ALA A 1139 -20.76 9.22 -40.29
N ALA A 1140 -21.00 8.48 -39.20
CA ALA A 1140 -20.85 7.03 -39.14
C ALA A 1140 -21.93 6.26 -39.94
N ILE A 1141 -23.10 6.86 -40.18
CA ILE A 1141 -24.15 6.24 -41.02
C ILE A 1141 -23.66 6.17 -42.48
N PRO A 1142 -23.63 4.98 -43.11
CA PRO A 1142 -23.24 4.83 -44.52
C PRO A 1142 -24.09 5.68 -45.46
N ASN A 1143 -23.48 6.24 -46.51
CA ASN A 1143 -24.16 7.05 -47.54
C ASN A 1143 -24.44 6.24 -48.82
N ASP A 1144 -24.91 5.01 -48.63
CA ASP A 1144 -25.19 4.01 -49.65
C ASP A 1144 -26.59 4.16 -50.27
N ARG A 1145 -27.57 4.65 -49.50
CA ARG A 1145 -28.97 4.79 -49.93
C ARG A 1145 -29.24 6.15 -50.59
N ARG A 1146 -29.31 6.17 -51.93
CA ARG A 1146 -29.59 7.39 -52.73
C ARG A 1146 -30.87 8.14 -52.32
N GLN A 1147 -31.92 7.44 -51.90
CA GLN A 1147 -33.20 8.03 -51.50
C GLN A 1147 -33.10 8.87 -50.20
N LEU A 1148 -32.12 8.60 -49.34
CA LEU A 1148 -31.94 9.28 -48.05
C LEU A 1148 -31.01 10.50 -48.14
N ARG A 1149 -30.36 10.73 -49.29
CA ARG A 1149 -29.41 11.85 -49.48
C ARG A 1149 -30.02 13.24 -49.28
N PRO A 1150 -31.23 13.54 -49.78
CA PRO A 1150 -31.85 14.86 -49.54
C PRO A 1150 -32.14 15.11 -48.06
N LEU A 1151 -32.60 14.08 -47.35
CA LEU A 1151 -32.86 14.15 -45.91
C LEU A 1151 -31.55 14.37 -45.14
N ARG A 1152 -30.51 13.58 -45.44
CA ARG A 1152 -29.18 13.72 -44.84
C ARG A 1152 -28.62 15.13 -45.03
N ARG A 1153 -28.68 15.66 -46.26
CA ARG A 1153 -28.22 17.02 -46.57
C ARG A 1153 -28.98 18.07 -45.76
N ARG A 1154 -30.30 17.94 -45.63
CA ARG A 1154 -31.12 18.86 -44.81
C ARG A 1154 -30.76 18.80 -43.33
N VAL A 1155 -30.44 17.60 -42.81
CA VAL A 1155 -29.95 17.43 -41.44
C VAL A 1155 -28.57 18.07 -41.27
N GLU A 1156 -27.65 17.86 -42.21
CA GLU A 1156 -26.31 18.48 -42.19
C GLU A 1156 -26.41 20.01 -42.21
N GLU A 1157 -27.25 20.59 -43.08
CA GLU A 1157 -27.48 22.04 -43.15
C GLU A 1157 -28.04 22.60 -41.83
N ARG A 1158 -28.98 21.89 -41.19
CA ARG A 1158 -29.53 22.28 -39.88
C ARG A 1158 -28.50 22.20 -38.76
N LEU A 1159 -27.67 21.16 -38.75
CA LEU A 1159 -26.59 21.00 -37.76
C LEU A 1159 -25.48 22.03 -37.93
N ILE A 1160 -25.21 22.48 -39.16
CA ILE A 1160 -24.28 23.59 -39.41
C ILE A 1160 -24.87 24.88 -38.85
N GLY A 1161 -26.11 25.22 -39.20
CA GLY A 1161 -26.78 26.44 -38.72
C GLY A 1161 -26.94 26.49 -37.19
N PHE A 1162 -27.27 25.35 -36.56
CA PHE A 1162 -27.31 25.24 -35.10
C PHE A 1162 -25.93 25.46 -34.47
N ALA A 1163 -24.87 24.87 -35.04
CA ALA A 1163 -23.52 25.04 -34.53
C ALA A 1163 -22.99 26.47 -34.64
N GLU A 1164 -23.30 27.15 -35.74
CA GLU A 1164 -22.95 28.57 -35.91
C GLU A 1164 -23.67 29.44 -34.87
N SER A 1165 -24.95 29.17 -34.64
CA SER A 1165 -25.76 29.85 -33.62
C SER A 1165 -25.23 29.59 -32.20
N TYR A 1166 -24.89 28.34 -31.90
CA TYR A 1166 -24.28 27.95 -30.62
C TYR A 1166 -22.89 28.56 -30.44
N ALA A 1167 -22.03 28.56 -31.47
CA ALA A 1167 -20.72 29.21 -31.40
C ALA A 1167 -20.85 30.74 -31.20
N SER A 1168 -21.88 31.35 -31.77
CA SER A 1168 -22.23 32.75 -31.58
C SER A 1168 -22.76 33.03 -30.16
N TYR A 1169 -23.55 32.12 -29.59
CA TYR A 1169 -24.01 32.15 -28.20
C TYR A 1169 -22.84 32.09 -27.22
N MET A 1170 -21.91 31.15 -27.41
CA MET A 1170 -20.74 30.98 -26.53
C MET A 1170 -19.74 32.15 -26.59
N LYS A 1171 -19.70 32.92 -27.69
CA LYS A 1171 -18.79 34.07 -27.86
C LYS A 1171 -19.25 35.35 -27.15
N GLU A 1172 -20.55 35.51 -26.93
CA GLU A 1172 -21.13 36.74 -26.39
C GLU A 1172 -22.16 36.44 -25.27
N PRO A 1173 -21.70 36.05 -24.07
CA PRO A 1173 -22.58 35.62 -22.97
C PRO A 1173 -23.60 36.68 -22.54
N GLN A 1174 -23.25 37.96 -22.70
CA GLN A 1174 -24.11 39.10 -22.38
C GLN A 1174 -25.41 39.20 -23.21
N PHE A 1175 -25.48 38.50 -24.36
CA PHE A 1175 -26.69 38.41 -25.19
C PHE A 1175 -27.35 37.02 -25.13
N ALA A 1176 -26.92 36.16 -24.20
CA ALA A 1176 -27.41 34.79 -24.05
C ALA A 1176 -28.94 34.67 -23.95
N PRO A 1177 -29.70 35.53 -23.24
CA PRO A 1177 -31.16 35.41 -23.17
C PRO A 1177 -31.86 35.62 -24.53
N VAL A 1178 -31.34 36.55 -25.35
CA VAL A 1178 -31.89 36.88 -26.66
C VAL A 1178 -31.47 35.84 -27.71
N ARG A 1179 -30.23 35.35 -27.65
CA ARG A 1179 -29.73 34.31 -28.55
C ARG A 1179 -30.20 32.89 -28.16
N GLY A 1180 -30.53 32.65 -26.90
CA GLY A 1180 -31.17 31.41 -26.43
C GLY A 1180 -32.54 31.19 -27.08
N MET A 1181 -33.33 32.27 -27.26
CA MET A 1181 -34.57 32.20 -28.03
C MET A 1181 -34.31 31.80 -29.50
N SER A 1182 -33.23 32.30 -30.12
CA SER A 1182 -32.88 31.88 -31.50
C SER A 1182 -32.44 30.41 -31.60
N LEU A 1183 -31.79 29.85 -30.57
CA LEU A 1183 -31.47 28.41 -30.51
C LEU A 1183 -32.74 27.55 -30.45
N SER A 1184 -33.74 27.96 -29.65
CA SER A 1184 -35.03 27.25 -29.53
C SER A 1184 -35.91 27.30 -30.79
N VAL A 1185 -35.69 28.27 -31.68
CA VAL A 1185 -36.41 28.42 -32.95
C VAL A 1185 -35.75 27.60 -34.08
N ILE A 1186 -34.48 27.24 -33.92
CA ILE A 1186 -33.70 26.46 -34.90
C ILE A 1186 -33.74 24.96 -34.60
N SER A 1187 -33.80 24.58 -33.31
CA SER A 1187 -34.08 23.21 -32.83
C SER A 1187 -35.49 22.77 -33.20
#